data_AF-A0A1B5L1Q8-F1
#
_entry.id   AF-A0A1B5L1Q8-F1
#
_cell.length_a   1.000
_cell.length_b   1.000
_cell.length_c   1.000
_cell.angle_alpha   90.00
_cell.angle_beta   90.00
_cell.angle_gamma   90.00
#
_symmetry.space_group_name_H-M   'P 1'
#
loop_
_entity.id
_entity.type
_entity.pdbx_description
1 polymer ?
#
loop_
_entity_poly.entity_id
_entity_poly.type
_entity_poly.pdbx_seq_one_letter_code
_entity_poly.pdbx_strand_id
1 'polypeptide(L)'
;MTANDENDGTAATRGSACRGTSTHASGGTCLENATQHQRKLLVSARTALSISQSYVAEVEVLLEELSAGVETPHTTGLPTFLHNGKKNQSALQDLIRRLSASVLSKDSLQRIERKLDVCSVEVSQASTHWDVLKRCHSLVAVNRTFQGSARASRDQEIASMPNLSSRQKELAHRVMKQQAKVEAHVVRGGAEWIAVRFVQQDRLARQMADGGWGWGEHRSGDVVDEGEWGDVPLAKQVRRLVAATRVNRRGCPLPRLRIVLPNIGRDSPDVAVLLDQLGRLDPSVEVVIEDGQGSFLGNPPPAVDVAVRNLLGNELDGLTETLNVDLSILIDLVSDITHSRLEPRPWQAQSTRAQMADEMTGRCLMTQVLYPVLAGRALVCTREAAEHFHRVLSTVGTASERERGKLLVPLESAPGGTLARARFRELSAHALPDTVQIPVRVLADTWTQASIEGRCEELGLPGVARYVASHGGFKRAKLSIFMYGWASGNVTLTSNKEIGGQIRTLVERFRQSDDECGPAIWVVDVTRNLVGNEGHKPADGRHDGGGRASQDRGGARAGGGDGRGEEDDGARADFDVARGNAGAAAAVDGPGEGGGGGPDGAGRAPGEGGQDGDGLCAAPGRGFLLRKRVGRGDGGQGDGKAEHLRRAHGCWGDGGDKGVSVKTTRRIKMMRR
;
A
#
# COMPACT_ATOMS: atom_id res chain seq x y z
N MET A 1 -62.09 41.40 -20.58
CA MET A 1 -62.02 42.88 -20.63
C MET A 1 -60.65 43.23 -21.18
N THR A 2 -60.58 44.10 -22.21
CA THR A 2 -59.34 44.69 -22.81
C THR A 2 -58.20 43.68 -23.10
N ALA A 3 -58.14 42.94 -24.21
CA ALA A 3 -58.48 43.16 -25.64
C ALA A 3 -57.34 43.79 -26.49
N ASN A 4 -57.35 43.39 -27.77
CA ASN A 4 -56.59 43.85 -28.93
C ASN A 4 -55.19 43.23 -29.18
N ASP A 5 -54.83 42.84 -30.40
CA ASP A 5 -55.65 42.35 -31.53
C ASP A 5 -54.71 41.67 -32.55
N GLU A 6 -55.26 40.70 -33.29
CA GLU A 6 -54.64 40.17 -34.51
C GLU A 6 -54.80 41.19 -35.66
N ASN A 7 -53.87 41.23 -36.62
CA ASN A 7 -54.31 41.43 -38.00
C ASN A 7 -53.38 40.79 -39.03
N ASP A 8 -54.01 40.24 -40.06
CA ASP A 8 -53.39 39.47 -41.14
C ASP A 8 -53.10 40.35 -42.38
N GLY A 9 -52.29 39.86 -43.30
CA GLY A 9 -51.59 40.69 -44.30
C GLY A 9 -52.38 41.07 -45.57
N THR A 10 -51.72 41.79 -46.50
CA THR A 10 -52.13 41.78 -47.92
C THR A 10 -51.01 42.15 -48.91
N ALA A 11 -50.91 41.30 -49.94
CA ALA A 11 -50.52 41.53 -51.34
C ALA A 11 -49.58 42.69 -51.76
N ALA A 12 -48.37 42.29 -52.18
CA ALA A 12 -47.76 42.51 -53.51
C ALA A 12 -47.87 43.88 -54.23
N THR A 13 -46.70 44.43 -54.60
CA THR A 13 -46.56 45.25 -55.81
C THR A 13 -45.24 44.92 -56.52
N ARG A 14 -45.29 44.74 -57.85
CA ARG A 14 -44.10 44.44 -58.68
C ARG A 14 -43.29 45.72 -58.93
N GLY A 15 -42.01 45.71 -58.56
CA GLY A 15 -41.03 46.74 -58.92
C GLY A 15 -39.79 46.12 -59.56
N SER A 16 -39.65 46.24 -60.88
CA SER A 16 -38.46 45.78 -61.62
C SER A 16 -37.51 46.96 -61.85
N ALA A 17 -36.28 46.90 -61.33
CA ALA A 17 -35.16 47.67 -61.87
C ALA A 17 -33.78 47.23 -61.33
N CYS A 18 -32.81 47.19 -62.25
CA CYS A 18 -31.38 47.46 -62.06
C CYS A 18 -30.52 46.57 -61.13
N ARG A 19 -29.64 45.81 -61.78
CA ARG A 19 -28.44 45.20 -61.16
C ARG A 19 -27.49 46.28 -60.64
N GLY A 20 -27.08 46.17 -59.37
CA GLY A 20 -25.93 46.87 -58.82
C GLY A 20 -24.99 45.85 -58.16
N THR A 21 -23.82 45.61 -58.74
CA THR A 21 -22.82 44.68 -58.19
C THR A 21 -22.10 45.30 -56.99
N SER A 22 -22.61 45.05 -55.79
CA SER A 22 -21.91 45.37 -54.53
C SER A 22 -21.09 44.17 -54.05
N THR A 23 -19.87 44.05 -54.58
CA THR A 23 -18.82 43.19 -54.03
C THR A 23 -17.70 44.07 -53.51
N HIS A 24 -17.66 44.36 -52.20
CA HIS A 24 -16.46 44.63 -51.37
C HIS A 24 -16.84 45.18 -49.98
N ALA A 25 -17.27 44.31 -49.04
CA ALA A 25 -17.41 44.68 -47.61
C ALA A 25 -17.31 43.50 -46.60
N SER A 26 -17.15 42.25 -47.06
CA SER A 26 -17.25 41.04 -46.19
C SER A 26 -15.93 40.63 -45.51
N GLY A 27 -14.79 41.23 -45.90
CA GLY A 27 -13.46 40.80 -45.44
C GLY A 27 -13.09 41.21 -44.01
N GLY A 28 -13.56 42.37 -43.53
CA GLY A 28 -13.13 42.94 -42.24
C GLY A 28 -13.60 42.13 -41.03
N THR A 29 -14.90 41.82 -40.99
CA THR A 29 -15.54 41.12 -39.86
C THR A 29 -14.95 39.74 -39.59
N CYS A 30 -14.51 39.02 -40.63
CA CYS A 30 -13.87 37.71 -40.48
C CYS A 30 -12.50 37.81 -39.77
N LEU A 31 -11.71 38.84 -40.06
CA LEU A 31 -10.37 39.04 -39.47
C LEU A 31 -10.46 39.54 -38.02
N GLU A 32 -11.42 40.43 -37.75
CA GLU A 32 -11.73 40.92 -36.40
C GLU A 32 -12.23 39.79 -35.50
N ASN A 33 -13.15 38.95 -35.98
CA ASN A 33 -13.63 37.78 -35.24
C ASN A 33 -12.51 36.77 -34.95
N ALA A 34 -11.61 36.52 -35.91
CA ALA A 34 -10.46 35.63 -35.73
C ALA A 34 -9.48 36.17 -34.68
N THR A 35 -9.16 37.47 -34.72
CA THR A 35 -8.28 38.09 -33.72
C THR A 35 -8.92 38.20 -32.33
N GLN A 36 -10.24 38.43 -32.24
CA GLN A 36 -10.96 38.38 -30.96
C GLN A 36 -10.96 36.96 -30.37
N HIS A 37 -11.20 35.92 -31.16
CA HIS A 37 -11.13 34.53 -30.74
C HIS A 37 -9.71 34.14 -30.30
N GLN A 38 -8.69 34.53 -31.06
CA GLN A 38 -7.28 34.34 -30.69
C GLN A 38 -6.93 35.01 -29.35
N ARG A 39 -7.43 36.22 -29.09
CA ARG A 39 -7.28 36.90 -27.79
C ARG A 39 -7.96 36.14 -26.64
N LYS A 40 -9.18 35.62 -26.85
CA LYS A 40 -9.89 34.78 -25.85
C LYS A 40 -9.09 33.52 -25.50
N LEU A 41 -8.59 32.78 -26.51
CA LEU A 41 -7.74 31.61 -26.29
C LEU A 41 -6.44 31.96 -25.55
N LEU A 42 -5.81 33.11 -25.86
CA LEU A 42 -4.59 33.56 -25.19
C LEU A 42 -4.81 33.88 -23.71
N VAL A 43 -5.95 34.50 -23.36
CA VAL A 43 -6.34 34.72 -21.95
C VAL A 43 -6.53 33.38 -21.24
N SER A 44 -7.35 32.48 -21.79
CA SER A 44 -7.62 31.17 -21.20
C SER A 44 -6.34 30.33 -21.00
N ALA A 45 -5.41 30.37 -21.97
CA ALA A 45 -4.12 29.68 -21.86
C ALA A 45 -3.22 30.27 -20.76
N ARG A 46 -3.24 31.59 -20.56
CA ARG A 46 -2.51 32.25 -19.47
C ARG A 46 -3.11 31.94 -18.10
N THR A 47 -4.44 31.91 -17.97
CA THR A 47 -5.13 31.50 -16.73
C THR A 47 -4.78 30.06 -16.37
N ALA A 48 -4.88 29.12 -17.32
CA ALA A 48 -4.47 27.74 -17.11
C ALA A 48 -2.97 27.62 -16.74
N LEU A 49 -2.08 28.38 -17.40
CA LEU A 49 -0.66 28.36 -17.04
C LEU A 49 -0.42 28.86 -15.61
N SER A 50 -1.10 29.93 -15.18
CA SER A 50 -0.98 30.49 -13.84
C SER A 50 -1.44 29.50 -12.75
N ILE A 51 -2.59 28.84 -12.95
CA ILE A 51 -3.06 27.75 -12.06
C ILE A 51 -2.01 26.65 -11.98
N SER A 52 -1.48 26.23 -13.14
CA SER A 52 -0.46 25.19 -13.21
C SER A 52 0.88 25.59 -12.60
N GLN A 53 1.21 26.88 -12.53
CA GLN A 53 2.42 27.39 -11.88
C GLN A 53 2.28 27.40 -10.36
N SER A 54 1.11 27.74 -9.81
CA SER A 54 0.86 27.74 -8.36
C SER A 54 1.05 26.35 -7.76
N TYR A 55 0.23 25.36 -8.17
CA TYR A 55 0.26 24.05 -7.51
C TYR A 55 1.56 23.29 -7.76
N VAL A 56 2.24 23.50 -8.90
CA VAL A 56 3.54 22.86 -9.17
C VAL A 56 4.61 23.37 -8.21
N ALA A 57 4.70 24.68 -7.98
CA ALA A 57 5.66 25.24 -7.04
C ALA A 57 5.40 24.75 -5.60
N GLU A 58 4.13 24.68 -5.19
CA GLU A 58 3.72 24.15 -3.87
C GLU A 58 4.08 22.65 -3.72
N VAL A 59 3.96 21.85 -4.79
CA VAL A 59 4.34 20.43 -4.82
C VAL A 59 5.87 20.24 -4.85
N GLU A 60 6.62 21.15 -5.45
CA GLU A 60 8.09 21.14 -5.41
C GLU A 60 8.60 21.32 -3.99
N VAL A 61 8.08 22.30 -3.25
CA VAL A 61 8.41 22.51 -1.82
C VAL A 61 8.14 21.25 -0.99
N LEU A 62 6.97 20.61 -1.16
CA LEU A 62 6.68 19.35 -0.47
C LEU A 62 7.70 18.25 -0.81
N LEU A 63 8.11 18.13 -2.07
CA LEU A 63 9.05 17.10 -2.51
C LEU A 63 10.48 17.37 -1.99
N GLU A 64 10.88 18.63 -1.89
CA GLU A 64 12.17 19.04 -1.32
C GLU A 64 12.23 18.71 0.19
N GLU A 65 11.23 19.10 0.97
CA GLU A 65 11.12 18.77 2.41
C GLU A 65 11.12 17.25 2.65
N LEU A 66 10.32 16.50 1.87
CA LEU A 66 10.31 15.03 1.91
C LEU A 66 11.68 14.39 1.59
N SER A 67 12.48 15.04 0.74
CA SER A 67 13.81 14.55 0.36
C SER A 67 14.91 14.99 1.34
N ALA A 68 14.65 16.01 2.17
CA ALA A 68 15.56 16.45 3.22
C ALA A 68 15.55 15.50 4.43
N GLY A 69 14.40 14.91 4.75
CA GLY A 69 14.25 13.99 5.89
C GLY A 69 14.63 12.53 5.63
N VAL A 70 14.52 12.02 4.39
CA VAL A 70 14.64 10.57 4.09
C VAL A 70 15.39 10.32 2.79
N GLU A 71 16.34 9.36 2.78
CA GLU A 71 17.09 8.97 1.56
C GLU A 71 16.19 8.53 0.39
N THR A 72 14.99 8.00 0.68
CA THR A 72 13.96 7.70 -0.32
C THR A 72 12.54 8.01 0.20
N PRO A 73 11.98 9.20 -0.06
CA PRO A 73 10.63 9.53 0.39
C PRO A 73 9.60 8.53 -0.16
N HIS A 74 8.84 7.91 0.74
CA HIS A 74 7.93 6.81 0.43
C HIS A 74 6.65 7.23 -0.32
N THR A 75 6.48 8.53 -0.64
CA THR A 75 5.34 9.12 -1.34
C THR A 75 5.27 8.70 -2.81
N THR A 76 4.86 7.46 -3.05
CA THR A 76 4.70 6.90 -4.39
C THR A 76 3.70 7.74 -5.19
N GLY A 77 4.07 8.10 -6.43
CA GLY A 77 3.22 8.85 -7.37
C GLY A 77 3.36 10.38 -7.32
N LEU A 78 3.88 10.97 -6.23
CA LEU A 78 4.12 12.42 -6.15
C LEU A 78 5.07 12.93 -7.26
N PRO A 79 6.20 12.25 -7.58
CA PRO A 79 7.05 12.66 -8.71
C PRO A 79 6.36 12.56 -10.07
N THR A 80 5.44 11.61 -10.25
CA THR A 80 4.66 11.47 -11.49
C THR A 80 3.60 12.56 -11.61
N PHE A 81 2.97 12.94 -10.51
CA PHE A 81 2.04 14.07 -10.43
C PHE A 81 2.75 15.38 -10.80
N LEU A 82 3.91 15.65 -10.19
CA LEU A 82 4.75 16.81 -10.50
C LEU A 82 5.22 16.82 -11.96
N HIS A 83 5.65 15.68 -12.49
CA HIS A 83 6.07 15.55 -13.89
C HIS A 83 4.93 15.88 -14.86
N ASN A 84 3.72 15.41 -14.60
CA ASN A 84 2.53 15.73 -15.39
C ASN A 84 2.19 17.22 -15.34
N GLY A 85 2.30 17.86 -14.16
CA GLY A 85 2.15 19.31 -14.02
C GLY A 85 3.15 20.10 -14.88
N LYS A 86 4.45 19.80 -14.77
CA LYS A 86 5.51 20.43 -15.57
C LYS A 86 5.35 20.21 -17.08
N LYS A 87 4.88 19.03 -17.49
CA LYS A 87 4.54 18.71 -18.88
C LYS A 87 3.41 19.63 -19.38
N ASN A 88 2.37 19.82 -18.57
CA ASN A 88 1.22 20.66 -18.93
C ASN A 88 1.56 22.16 -18.93
N GLN A 89 2.40 22.64 -18.00
CA GLN A 89 3.00 23.98 -18.08
C GLN A 89 3.74 24.19 -19.42
N SER A 90 4.61 23.25 -19.80
CA SER A 90 5.39 23.32 -21.04
C SER A 90 4.50 23.35 -22.28
N ALA A 91 3.42 22.57 -22.30
CA ALA A 91 2.43 22.58 -23.37
C ALA A 91 1.69 23.93 -23.44
N LEU A 92 1.24 24.47 -22.31
CA LEU A 92 0.55 25.76 -22.23
C LEU A 92 1.46 26.92 -22.66
N GLN A 93 2.74 26.91 -22.27
CA GLN A 93 3.73 27.88 -22.74
C GLN A 93 3.92 27.84 -24.26
N ASP A 94 3.93 26.66 -24.88
CA ASP A 94 3.97 26.55 -26.36
C ASP A 94 2.69 27.08 -27.02
N LEU A 95 1.51 26.78 -26.46
CA LEU A 95 0.25 27.33 -26.96
C LEU A 95 0.23 28.87 -26.86
N ILE A 96 0.67 29.44 -25.74
CA ILE A 96 0.79 30.90 -25.54
C ILE A 96 1.76 31.50 -26.57
N ARG A 97 2.93 30.88 -26.79
CA ARG A 97 3.92 31.33 -27.79
C ARG A 97 3.30 31.37 -29.18
N ARG A 98 2.62 30.29 -29.58
CA ARG A 98 1.96 30.16 -30.90
C ARG A 98 0.79 31.14 -31.07
N LEU A 99 -0.01 31.36 -30.03
CA LEU A 99 -1.09 32.36 -30.00
C LEU A 99 -0.58 33.82 -29.98
N SER A 100 0.70 34.05 -29.66
CA SER A 100 1.30 35.39 -29.62
C SER A 100 2.13 35.75 -30.86
N ALA A 101 2.48 34.77 -31.71
CA ALA A 101 3.46 34.97 -32.79
C ALA A 101 2.91 35.65 -34.05
N SER A 102 1.70 35.32 -34.48
CA SER A 102 1.06 35.88 -35.68
C SER A 102 -0.45 35.64 -35.68
N VAL A 103 -1.18 36.29 -36.61
CA VAL A 103 -2.62 35.99 -36.83
C VAL A 103 -2.74 34.57 -37.40
N LEU A 104 -3.49 33.72 -36.70
CA LEU A 104 -3.64 32.31 -37.07
C LEU A 104 -4.90 32.06 -37.92
N SER A 105 -4.84 31.07 -38.81
CA SER A 105 -6.02 30.63 -39.56
C SER A 105 -7.06 29.98 -38.65
N LYS A 106 -8.34 30.01 -39.05
CA LYS A 106 -9.47 29.43 -38.31
C LYS A 106 -9.22 27.98 -37.88
N ASP A 107 -8.71 27.15 -38.79
CA ASP A 107 -8.39 25.73 -38.52
C ASP A 107 -7.21 25.54 -37.57
N SER A 108 -6.32 26.53 -37.48
CA SER A 108 -5.21 26.54 -36.53
C SER A 108 -5.69 26.94 -35.14
N LEU A 109 -6.61 27.91 -35.06
CA LEU A 109 -7.26 28.32 -33.81
C LEU A 109 -8.10 27.18 -33.24
N GLN A 110 -8.96 26.53 -34.03
CA GLN A 110 -9.73 25.35 -33.59
C GLN A 110 -8.84 24.18 -33.11
N ARG A 111 -7.67 23.98 -33.74
CA ARG A 111 -6.68 22.97 -33.29
C ARG A 111 -5.92 23.36 -32.03
N ILE A 112 -5.84 24.66 -31.72
CA ILE A 112 -5.28 25.16 -30.46
C ILE A 112 -6.33 25.10 -29.35
N GLU A 113 -7.57 25.53 -29.62
CA GLU A 113 -8.73 25.45 -28.73
C GLU A 113 -8.88 24.03 -28.17
N ARG A 114 -9.06 23.01 -29.02
CA ARG A 114 -9.17 21.61 -28.56
C ARG A 114 -8.00 21.11 -27.71
N LYS A 115 -6.77 21.63 -27.94
CA LYS A 115 -5.60 21.27 -27.12
C LYS A 115 -5.60 22.02 -25.78
N LEU A 116 -6.00 23.30 -25.81
CA LEU A 116 -6.13 24.14 -24.64
C LEU A 116 -7.23 23.61 -23.72
N ASP A 117 -8.38 23.17 -24.25
CA ASP A 117 -9.47 22.60 -23.48
C ASP A 117 -8.99 21.38 -22.68
N VAL A 118 -8.28 20.45 -23.33
CA VAL A 118 -7.69 19.26 -22.69
C VAL A 118 -6.69 19.67 -21.60
N CYS A 119 -5.72 20.55 -21.92
CA CYS A 119 -4.73 20.99 -20.92
C CYS A 119 -5.35 21.78 -19.77
N SER A 120 -6.39 22.59 -20.03
CA SER A 120 -7.10 23.38 -19.02
C SER A 120 -7.89 22.49 -18.06
N VAL A 121 -8.58 21.46 -18.59
CA VAL A 121 -9.26 20.45 -17.76
C VAL A 121 -8.25 19.66 -16.93
N GLU A 122 -7.17 19.14 -17.51
CA GLU A 122 -6.14 18.40 -16.77
C GLU A 122 -5.49 19.25 -15.66
N VAL A 123 -5.19 20.53 -15.94
CA VAL A 123 -4.60 21.46 -14.96
C VAL A 123 -5.57 21.81 -13.84
N SER A 124 -6.84 22.07 -14.17
CA SER A 124 -7.87 22.37 -13.17
C SER A 124 -8.11 21.17 -12.26
N GLN A 125 -8.17 19.96 -12.82
CA GLN A 125 -8.27 18.72 -12.06
C GLN A 125 -7.04 18.50 -11.17
N ALA A 126 -5.83 18.70 -11.68
CA ALA A 126 -4.61 18.60 -10.89
C ALA A 126 -4.58 19.62 -9.73
N SER A 127 -5.00 20.87 -9.97
CA SER A 127 -5.13 21.87 -8.91
C SER A 127 -6.12 21.41 -7.83
N THR A 128 -7.30 20.92 -8.21
CA THR A 128 -8.29 20.41 -7.25
C THR A 128 -7.77 19.19 -6.47
N HIS A 129 -7.05 18.26 -7.11
CA HIS A 129 -6.39 17.15 -6.42
C HIS A 129 -5.38 17.67 -5.38
N TRP A 130 -4.59 18.70 -5.73
CA TRP A 130 -3.63 19.31 -4.81
C TRP A 130 -4.32 20.06 -3.66
N ASP A 131 -5.36 20.84 -3.93
CA ASP A 131 -6.12 21.54 -2.91
C ASP A 131 -6.79 20.56 -1.93
N VAL A 132 -7.32 19.43 -2.42
CA VAL A 132 -7.82 18.33 -1.57
C VAL A 132 -6.68 17.76 -0.71
N LEU A 133 -5.50 17.51 -1.29
CA LEU A 133 -4.34 17.05 -0.54
C LEU A 133 -3.89 18.05 0.54
N LYS A 134 -3.87 19.35 0.29
CA LYS A 134 -3.49 20.37 1.30
C LYS A 134 -4.34 20.32 2.58
N ARG A 135 -5.57 19.81 2.52
CA ARG A 135 -6.47 19.61 3.67
C ARG A 135 -6.18 18.33 4.47
N CYS A 136 -5.23 17.51 4.02
CA CYS A 136 -4.92 16.19 4.57
C CYS A 136 -3.67 16.20 5.45
N HIS A 137 -3.42 15.08 6.13
CA HIS A 137 -2.26 14.88 7.00
C HIS A 137 -1.52 13.59 6.64
N SER A 138 -0.23 13.50 6.95
CA SER A 138 0.62 12.29 6.88
C SER A 138 0.46 11.51 5.57
N LEU A 139 0.93 12.11 4.47
CA LEU A 139 0.82 11.63 3.09
C LEU A 139 1.68 10.39 2.85
N VAL A 140 1.06 9.32 2.33
CA VAL A 140 1.75 8.07 1.97
C VAL A 140 1.85 7.88 0.45
N ALA A 141 0.85 8.35 -0.33
CA ALA A 141 0.89 8.23 -1.78
C ALA A 141 -0.09 9.17 -2.50
N VAL A 142 0.25 9.52 -3.74
CA VAL A 142 -0.59 10.30 -4.66
C VAL A 142 -0.99 9.41 -5.85
N ASN A 143 -2.29 9.36 -6.19
CA ASN A 143 -2.84 8.58 -7.31
C ASN A 143 -2.33 7.12 -7.33
N ARG A 144 -2.33 6.45 -6.17
CA ARG A 144 -1.88 5.07 -6.05
C ARG A 144 -2.92 4.12 -6.63
N THR A 145 -2.50 3.30 -7.59
CA THR A 145 -3.34 2.24 -8.15
C THR A 145 -3.43 1.04 -7.19
N PHE A 146 -4.65 0.59 -6.92
CA PHE A 146 -4.96 -0.62 -6.14
C PHE A 146 -5.77 -1.62 -6.97
N GLN A 147 -5.77 -2.89 -6.56
CA GLN A 147 -6.55 -3.94 -7.20
C GLN A 147 -7.75 -4.32 -6.31
N GLY A 148 -8.96 -3.99 -6.75
CA GLY A 148 -10.23 -4.26 -6.08
C GLY A 148 -10.74 -5.69 -6.14
N SER A 149 -9.87 -6.66 -6.43
CA SER A 149 -10.27 -8.04 -6.67
C SER A 149 -9.09 -8.97 -6.39
N ALA A 150 -9.26 -9.92 -5.48
CA ALA A 150 -8.28 -10.99 -5.31
C ALA A 150 -8.10 -11.79 -6.61
N ARG A 151 -6.97 -12.48 -6.75
CA ARG A 151 -6.76 -13.37 -7.91
C ARG A 151 -7.75 -14.54 -7.89
N ALA A 152 -7.94 -15.18 -6.74
CA ALA A 152 -8.86 -16.30 -6.58
C ALA A 152 -10.29 -15.96 -7.02
N SER A 153 -10.83 -14.80 -6.63
CA SER A 153 -12.18 -14.36 -7.01
C SER A 153 -12.34 -14.21 -8.52
N ARG A 154 -11.35 -13.63 -9.22
CA ARG A 154 -11.37 -13.52 -10.68
C ARG A 154 -11.21 -14.87 -11.38
N ASP A 155 -10.37 -15.74 -10.84
CA ASP A 155 -10.18 -17.10 -11.37
C ASP A 155 -11.48 -17.93 -11.20
N GLN A 156 -12.23 -17.73 -10.11
CA GLN A 156 -13.56 -18.30 -9.86
C GLN A 156 -14.65 -17.72 -10.81
N GLU A 157 -14.69 -16.41 -11.01
CA GLU A 157 -15.64 -15.75 -11.92
C GLU A 157 -15.46 -16.25 -13.36
N ILE A 158 -14.21 -16.41 -13.81
CA ILE A 158 -13.89 -16.99 -15.13
C ILE A 158 -14.24 -18.48 -15.20
N ALA A 159 -14.13 -19.22 -14.10
CA ALA A 159 -14.59 -20.61 -14.02
C ALA A 159 -16.12 -20.72 -14.11
N SER A 160 -16.86 -19.73 -13.58
CA SER A 160 -18.33 -19.66 -13.72
C SER A 160 -18.83 -19.25 -15.11
N MET A 161 -17.94 -18.92 -16.05
CA MET A 161 -18.27 -18.65 -17.46
C MET A 161 -17.99 -19.88 -18.33
N PRO A 162 -18.94 -20.84 -18.45
CA PRO A 162 -18.80 -21.95 -19.38
C PRO A 162 -18.69 -21.43 -20.83
N ASN A 163 -18.07 -22.24 -21.69
CA ASN A 163 -17.92 -21.99 -23.15
C ASN A 163 -16.89 -20.92 -23.59
N LEU A 164 -16.15 -20.29 -22.67
CA LEU A 164 -15.00 -19.44 -23.07
C LEU A 164 -13.78 -20.29 -23.48
N SER A 165 -13.24 -20.04 -24.68
CA SER A 165 -11.93 -20.58 -25.10
C SER A 165 -10.79 -20.03 -24.25
N SER A 166 -9.63 -20.69 -24.23
CA SER A 166 -8.45 -20.25 -23.44
C SER A 166 -8.06 -18.80 -23.72
N ARG A 167 -8.08 -18.37 -25.00
CA ARG A 167 -7.79 -16.99 -25.40
C ARG A 167 -8.85 -15.99 -24.91
N GLN A 168 -10.12 -16.38 -24.88
CA GLN A 168 -11.19 -15.55 -24.31
C GLN A 168 -11.08 -15.46 -22.78
N LYS A 169 -10.71 -16.55 -22.10
CA LYS A 169 -10.44 -16.56 -20.65
C LYS A 169 -9.27 -15.66 -20.27
N GLU A 170 -8.18 -15.67 -21.02
CA GLU A 170 -7.06 -14.74 -20.85
C GLU A 170 -7.46 -13.28 -21.06
N LEU A 171 -8.28 -13.00 -22.08
CA LEU A 171 -8.80 -11.67 -22.35
C LEU A 171 -9.74 -11.20 -21.22
N ALA A 172 -10.67 -12.06 -20.76
CA ALA A 172 -11.54 -11.80 -19.63
C ALA A 172 -10.74 -11.51 -18.35
N HIS A 173 -9.77 -12.36 -18.00
CA HIS A 173 -8.87 -12.13 -16.85
C HIS A 173 -8.14 -10.79 -16.95
N ARG A 174 -7.70 -10.39 -18.15
CA ARG A 174 -7.06 -9.09 -18.40
C ARG A 174 -8.04 -7.94 -18.24
N VAL A 175 -9.24 -8.03 -18.82
CA VAL A 175 -10.30 -7.01 -18.75
C VAL A 175 -10.75 -6.83 -17.30
N MET A 176 -11.13 -7.90 -16.60
CA MET A 176 -11.46 -7.90 -15.17
C MET A 176 -10.33 -7.29 -14.33
N LYS A 177 -9.07 -7.66 -14.60
CA LYS A 177 -7.92 -7.08 -13.88
C LYS A 177 -7.87 -5.56 -14.03
N GLN A 178 -8.07 -5.03 -15.24
CA GLN A 178 -8.03 -3.59 -15.49
C GLN A 178 -9.28 -2.88 -14.95
N GLN A 179 -10.47 -3.49 -15.07
CA GLN A 179 -11.73 -2.93 -14.58
C GLN A 179 -11.78 -2.83 -13.05
N ALA A 180 -11.19 -3.80 -12.35
CA ALA A 180 -11.06 -3.79 -10.90
C ALA A 180 -9.87 -2.94 -10.40
N LYS A 181 -9.15 -2.21 -11.26
CA LYS A 181 -8.21 -1.19 -10.77
C LYS A 181 -8.94 0.05 -10.34
N VAL A 182 -8.48 0.64 -9.25
CA VAL A 182 -8.92 1.94 -8.76
C VAL A 182 -7.71 2.78 -8.38
N GLU A 183 -7.87 4.10 -8.41
CA GLU A 183 -6.84 5.05 -8.02
C GLU A 183 -7.35 5.96 -6.89
N ALA A 184 -6.53 6.11 -5.86
CA ALA A 184 -6.77 6.94 -4.69
C ALA A 184 -5.46 7.56 -4.18
N HIS A 185 -5.54 8.73 -3.54
CA HIS A 185 -4.50 9.20 -2.64
C HIS A 185 -4.55 8.39 -1.34
N VAL A 186 -3.42 8.29 -0.65
CA VAL A 186 -3.30 7.58 0.63
C VAL A 186 -2.72 8.55 1.64
N VAL A 187 -3.46 8.83 2.70
CA VAL A 187 -3.17 9.85 3.71
C VAL A 187 -3.41 9.29 5.12
N ARG A 188 -3.14 10.08 6.15
CA ARG A 188 -3.21 9.72 7.58
C ARG A 188 -2.46 8.42 7.88
N GLY A 189 -1.22 8.30 7.39
CA GLY A 189 -0.38 7.11 7.56
C GLY A 189 -0.87 5.86 6.83
N GLY A 190 -1.92 5.96 6.01
CA GLY A 190 -2.59 4.84 5.35
C GLY A 190 -3.97 4.50 5.90
N ALA A 191 -4.41 5.15 6.98
CA ALA A 191 -5.72 4.98 7.58
C ALA A 191 -6.86 5.64 6.78
N GLU A 192 -6.56 6.49 5.78
CA GLU A 192 -7.57 7.11 4.92
C GLU A 192 -7.14 7.15 3.46
N TRP A 193 -8.08 6.82 2.57
CA TRP A 193 -7.93 6.83 1.12
C TRP A 193 -8.84 7.89 0.53
N ILE A 194 -8.33 8.69 -0.42
CA ILE A 194 -9.10 9.77 -1.05
C ILE A 194 -9.24 9.55 -2.55
N ALA A 195 -10.48 9.48 -3.03
CA ALA A 195 -10.83 9.30 -4.44
C ALA A 195 -11.58 10.53 -4.97
N VAL A 196 -10.88 11.45 -5.65
CA VAL A 196 -11.48 12.62 -6.32
C VAL A 196 -12.10 12.19 -7.66
N ARG A 197 -13.34 12.60 -7.96
CA ARG A 197 -14.05 12.25 -9.21
C ARG A 197 -14.83 13.45 -9.77
N PHE A 198 -14.47 13.86 -10.99
CA PHE A 198 -15.06 15.01 -11.69
C PHE A 198 -16.30 14.63 -12.52
N VAL A 199 -17.31 14.04 -11.87
CA VAL A 199 -18.63 13.80 -12.49
C VAL A 199 -19.43 15.11 -12.44
N GLN A 200 -20.05 15.50 -13.55
CA GLN A 200 -20.94 16.67 -13.63
C GLN A 200 -22.37 16.26 -13.21
N GLN A 201 -23.12 17.16 -12.58
CA GLN A 201 -24.48 16.88 -12.10
C GLN A 201 -25.41 16.36 -13.21
N ASP A 202 -25.49 17.03 -14.36
CA ASP A 202 -26.27 16.56 -15.53
C ASP A 202 -25.84 15.18 -16.06
N ARG A 203 -24.57 14.80 -15.84
CA ARG A 203 -24.04 13.50 -16.23
C ARG A 203 -24.41 12.43 -15.22
N LEU A 204 -24.42 12.76 -13.92
CA LEU A 204 -24.90 11.87 -12.88
C LEU A 204 -26.41 11.62 -13.01
N ALA A 205 -27.21 12.66 -13.25
CA ALA A 205 -28.65 12.53 -13.47
C ALA A 205 -28.97 11.60 -14.66
N ARG A 206 -28.28 11.77 -15.81
CA ARG A 206 -28.43 10.83 -16.93
C ARG A 206 -28.00 9.40 -16.57
N GLN A 207 -26.91 9.25 -15.82
CA GLN A 207 -26.46 7.93 -15.34
C GLN A 207 -27.45 7.25 -14.37
N MET A 208 -28.23 8.03 -13.60
CA MET A 208 -29.31 7.53 -12.75
C MET A 208 -30.52 7.12 -13.59
N ALA A 209 -30.93 7.96 -14.55
CA ALA A 209 -32.02 7.64 -15.47
C ALA A 209 -31.71 6.40 -16.34
N ASP A 210 -30.48 6.29 -16.87
CA ASP A 210 -30.00 5.10 -17.59
C ASP A 210 -29.97 3.84 -16.71
N GLY A 211 -29.90 4.00 -15.38
CA GLY A 211 -29.96 2.92 -14.39
C GLY A 211 -31.39 2.52 -13.96
N GLY A 212 -32.41 3.29 -14.36
CA GLY A 212 -33.81 3.03 -13.98
C GLY A 212 -34.29 3.74 -12.70
N TRP A 213 -33.57 4.76 -12.22
CA TRP A 213 -33.90 5.48 -10.98
C TRP A 213 -35.31 6.14 -10.98
N GLY A 214 -36.10 5.87 -9.93
CA GLY A 214 -37.40 6.49 -9.68
C GLY A 214 -37.31 7.95 -9.22
N TRP A 215 -37.36 8.90 -10.16
CA TRP A 215 -37.23 10.34 -9.88
C TRP A 215 -38.37 10.91 -9.03
N GLY A 216 -38.04 11.44 -7.86
CA GLY A 216 -39.01 12.04 -6.92
C GLY A 216 -39.80 11.04 -6.10
N GLU A 217 -39.51 9.73 -6.22
CA GLU A 217 -40.13 8.68 -5.41
C GLU A 217 -39.44 8.53 -4.05
N HIS A 218 -38.16 8.91 -3.96
CA HIS A 218 -37.28 8.71 -2.79
C HIS A 218 -37.01 10.00 -1.99
N ARG A 219 -36.74 9.85 -0.68
CA ARG A 219 -36.43 10.93 0.27
C ARG A 219 -35.16 10.62 1.07
N SER A 220 -34.51 11.66 1.61
CA SER A 220 -33.31 11.47 2.44
C SER A 220 -33.64 10.67 3.70
N GLY A 221 -32.89 9.59 3.93
CA GLY A 221 -33.15 8.59 4.96
C GLY A 221 -33.53 7.22 4.40
N ASP A 222 -34.25 7.19 3.27
CA ASP A 222 -34.79 5.98 2.66
C ASP A 222 -33.70 4.95 2.29
N VAL A 223 -34.10 3.68 2.19
CA VAL A 223 -33.24 2.58 1.74
C VAL A 223 -33.75 2.16 0.37
N VAL A 224 -33.01 2.52 -0.68
CA VAL A 224 -33.37 2.27 -2.08
C VAL A 224 -32.78 0.94 -2.52
N ASP A 225 -33.55 0.13 -3.25
CA ASP A 225 -33.09 -1.18 -3.74
C ASP A 225 -31.83 -1.05 -4.60
N GLU A 226 -30.86 -1.96 -4.42
CA GLU A 226 -29.61 -1.94 -5.17
C GLU A 226 -29.83 -2.17 -6.68
N GLY A 227 -30.99 -2.73 -7.09
CA GLY A 227 -31.40 -2.84 -8.47
C GLY A 227 -31.55 -1.48 -9.18
N GLU A 228 -32.06 -0.44 -8.50
CA GLU A 228 -32.31 0.88 -9.12
C GLU A 228 -31.03 1.70 -9.34
N TRP A 229 -30.03 1.54 -8.48
CA TRP A 229 -28.83 2.40 -8.47
C TRP A 229 -27.52 1.66 -8.64
N GLY A 230 -27.49 0.34 -8.46
CA GLY A 230 -26.28 -0.45 -8.58
C GLY A 230 -25.62 -0.31 -9.95
N ASP A 231 -26.42 -0.19 -11.01
CA ASP A 231 -25.88 -0.10 -12.38
C ASP A 231 -25.30 1.28 -12.75
N VAL A 232 -25.54 2.31 -11.94
CA VAL A 232 -24.99 3.67 -12.08
C VAL A 232 -23.44 3.60 -12.11
N PRO A 233 -22.77 4.17 -13.14
CA PRO A 233 -21.31 4.13 -13.26
C PRO A 233 -20.52 4.71 -12.07
N LEU A 234 -21.08 5.69 -11.34
CA LEU A 234 -20.50 6.18 -10.09
C LEU A 234 -20.57 5.11 -8.99
N ALA A 235 -21.74 4.49 -8.78
CA ALA A 235 -21.91 3.39 -7.82
C ALA A 235 -20.94 2.23 -8.09
N LYS A 236 -20.80 1.80 -9.35
CA LYS A 236 -19.81 0.80 -9.77
C LYS A 236 -18.36 1.19 -9.44
N GLN A 237 -18.02 2.48 -9.46
CA GLN A 237 -16.68 2.94 -9.04
C GLN A 237 -16.50 2.92 -7.52
N VAL A 238 -17.52 3.30 -6.76
CA VAL A 238 -17.52 3.22 -5.29
C VAL A 238 -17.38 1.77 -4.83
N ARG A 239 -18.18 0.84 -5.38
CA ARG A 239 -18.09 -0.61 -5.10
C ARG A 239 -16.67 -1.16 -5.34
N ARG A 240 -16.00 -0.74 -6.42
CA ARG A 240 -14.61 -1.13 -6.71
C ARG A 240 -13.59 -0.52 -5.75
N LEU A 241 -13.82 0.71 -5.26
CA LEU A 241 -12.98 1.34 -4.25
C LEU A 241 -13.11 0.62 -2.90
N VAL A 242 -14.34 0.36 -2.44
CA VAL A 242 -14.62 -0.43 -1.23
C VAL A 242 -13.97 -1.82 -1.30
N ALA A 243 -14.16 -2.55 -2.40
CA ALA A 243 -13.52 -3.84 -2.61
C ALA A 243 -11.98 -3.75 -2.61
N ALA A 244 -11.40 -2.66 -3.13
CA ALA A 244 -9.96 -2.43 -3.07
C ALA A 244 -9.46 -2.12 -1.65
N THR A 245 -10.20 -1.34 -0.87
CA THR A 245 -9.91 -1.09 0.54
C THR A 245 -9.83 -2.40 1.32
N ARG A 246 -10.82 -3.29 1.15
CA ARG A 246 -10.86 -4.61 1.81
C ARG A 246 -9.72 -5.53 1.39
N VAL A 247 -9.38 -5.58 0.10
CA VAL A 247 -8.32 -6.45 -0.45
C VAL A 247 -6.90 -5.93 -0.17
N ASN A 248 -6.71 -4.62 0.00
CA ASN A 248 -5.38 -3.99 0.13
C ASN A 248 -5.16 -3.34 1.50
N ARG A 249 -5.88 -3.79 2.55
CA ARG A 249 -5.73 -3.27 3.91
C ARG A 249 -4.28 -3.39 4.39
N ARG A 250 -3.73 -2.30 4.95
CA ARG A 250 -2.32 -2.20 5.36
C ARG A 250 -2.16 -2.29 6.87
N GLY A 251 -2.80 -3.30 7.47
CA GLY A 251 -2.97 -3.43 8.91
C GLY A 251 -4.46 -3.29 9.26
N CYS A 252 -4.73 -2.79 10.46
CA CYS A 252 -6.07 -2.46 10.94
C CYS A 252 -6.05 -1.06 11.59
N PRO A 253 -7.17 -0.31 11.56
CA PRO A 253 -8.45 -0.66 10.92
C PRO A 253 -8.40 -0.65 9.39
N LEU A 254 -9.51 -1.07 8.75
CA LEU A 254 -9.71 -0.85 7.33
C LEU A 254 -9.61 0.67 7.02
N PRO A 255 -8.91 1.08 5.95
CA PRO A 255 -8.80 2.50 5.62
C PRO A 255 -10.17 3.13 5.36
N ARG A 256 -10.45 4.28 5.98
CA ARG A 256 -11.61 5.10 5.63
C ARG A 256 -11.55 5.51 4.16
N LEU A 257 -12.65 5.40 3.44
CA LEU A 257 -12.76 5.81 2.05
C LEU A 257 -13.46 7.16 1.93
N ARG A 258 -12.74 8.21 1.58
CA ARG A 258 -13.30 9.54 1.29
C ARG A 258 -13.41 9.74 -0.22
N ILE A 259 -14.61 9.95 -0.73
CA ILE A 259 -14.87 10.22 -2.14
C ILE A 259 -15.22 11.70 -2.29
N VAL A 260 -14.51 12.40 -3.16
CA VAL A 260 -14.63 13.85 -3.32
C VAL A 260 -15.22 14.17 -4.69
N LEU A 261 -16.38 14.81 -4.72
CA LEU A 261 -17.20 15.09 -5.90
C LEU A 261 -17.35 16.61 -6.11
N PRO A 262 -16.30 17.32 -6.53
CA PRO A 262 -16.26 18.79 -6.53
C PRO A 262 -17.29 19.47 -7.45
N ASN A 263 -17.89 18.72 -8.39
CA ASN A 263 -18.83 19.24 -9.38
C ASN A 263 -20.26 18.68 -9.19
N ILE A 264 -20.56 18.11 -8.02
CA ILE A 264 -21.89 17.62 -7.63
C ILE A 264 -22.35 18.45 -6.43
N GLY A 265 -23.55 19.03 -6.51
CA GLY A 265 -24.27 19.60 -5.36
C GLY A 265 -25.38 18.66 -4.87
N ARG A 266 -25.92 18.95 -3.68
CA ARG A 266 -27.09 18.26 -3.10
C ARG A 266 -28.42 18.99 -3.37
N ASP A 267 -28.45 19.87 -4.37
CA ASP A 267 -29.63 20.66 -4.74
C ASP A 267 -30.79 19.80 -5.29
N SER A 268 -30.47 18.60 -5.77
CA SER A 268 -31.46 17.57 -6.13
C SER A 268 -31.60 16.56 -4.98
N PRO A 269 -32.83 16.32 -4.47
CA PRO A 269 -33.06 15.35 -3.40
C PRO A 269 -32.68 13.93 -3.82
N ASP A 270 -33.02 13.51 -5.04
CA ASP A 270 -32.63 12.21 -5.61
C ASP A 270 -31.11 11.98 -5.60
N VAL A 271 -30.34 13.01 -6.00
CA VAL A 271 -28.88 12.94 -5.98
C VAL A 271 -28.39 12.81 -4.54
N ALA A 272 -28.95 13.55 -3.59
CA ALA A 272 -28.60 13.41 -2.18
C ALA A 272 -28.89 12.00 -1.64
N VAL A 273 -30.05 11.41 -1.96
CA VAL A 273 -30.39 10.02 -1.59
C VAL A 273 -29.38 9.03 -2.17
N LEU A 274 -29.01 9.16 -3.45
CA LEU A 274 -28.01 8.30 -4.06
C LEU A 274 -26.66 8.40 -3.32
N LEU A 275 -26.18 9.62 -3.03
CA LEU A 275 -24.91 9.80 -2.31
C LEU A 275 -24.97 9.18 -0.91
N ASP A 276 -26.14 9.22 -0.25
CA ASP A 276 -26.34 8.59 1.06
C ASP A 276 -26.35 7.05 0.95
N GLN A 277 -26.91 6.44 -0.11
CA GLN A 277 -26.76 4.99 -0.37
C GLN A 277 -25.29 4.61 -0.58
N LEU A 278 -24.52 5.41 -1.34
CA LEU A 278 -23.11 5.17 -1.58
C LEU A 278 -22.25 5.26 -0.30
N GLY A 279 -22.64 6.07 0.67
CA GLY A 279 -22.03 6.14 1.99
C GLY A 279 -22.30 4.90 2.87
N ARG A 280 -23.39 4.17 2.62
CA ARG A 280 -23.83 2.98 3.38
C ARG A 280 -23.46 1.65 2.73
N LEU A 281 -22.68 1.68 1.66
CA LEU A 281 -22.51 0.56 0.73
C LEU A 281 -21.88 -0.70 1.34
N ASP A 282 -21.05 -0.57 2.37
CA ASP A 282 -20.46 -1.68 3.10
C ASP A 282 -20.29 -1.28 4.58
N PRO A 283 -20.91 -1.98 5.53
CA PRO A 283 -20.82 -1.62 6.95
C PRO A 283 -19.40 -1.78 7.54
N SER A 284 -18.51 -2.47 6.83
CA SER A 284 -17.12 -2.72 7.23
C SER A 284 -16.17 -1.59 6.83
N VAL A 285 -16.56 -0.71 5.90
CA VAL A 285 -15.72 0.37 5.36
C VAL A 285 -16.45 1.70 5.55
N GLU A 286 -15.91 2.59 6.39
CA GLU A 286 -16.42 3.96 6.51
C GLU A 286 -16.28 4.69 5.16
N VAL A 287 -17.40 4.94 4.47
CA VAL A 287 -17.43 5.68 3.20
C VAL A 287 -17.97 7.09 3.44
N VAL A 288 -17.11 8.11 3.29
CA VAL A 288 -17.46 9.52 3.41
C VAL A 288 -17.57 10.14 2.03
N ILE A 289 -18.73 10.70 1.68
CA ILE A 289 -18.94 11.44 0.44
C ILE A 289 -18.85 12.95 0.71
N GLU A 290 -17.86 13.60 0.12
CA GLU A 290 -17.67 15.06 0.15
C GLU A 290 -18.10 15.64 -1.19
N ASP A 291 -19.23 16.35 -1.21
CA ASP A 291 -19.76 17.04 -2.39
C ASP A 291 -19.26 18.50 -2.49
N GLY A 292 -19.57 19.16 -3.62
CA GLY A 292 -19.11 20.51 -3.94
C GLY A 292 -19.60 21.62 -3.01
N GLN A 293 -20.65 21.37 -2.20
CA GLN A 293 -21.17 22.30 -1.19
C GLN A 293 -20.79 21.88 0.24
N GLY A 294 -20.18 20.70 0.42
CA GLY A 294 -19.72 20.18 1.70
C GLY A 294 -18.62 21.05 2.33
N SER A 295 -18.59 21.11 3.67
CA SER A 295 -17.65 21.95 4.42
C SER A 295 -16.18 21.61 4.17
N PHE A 296 -15.86 20.39 3.75
CA PHE A 296 -14.51 19.99 3.36
C PHE A 296 -14.02 20.78 2.14
N LEU A 297 -14.87 21.00 1.13
CA LEU A 297 -14.51 21.76 -0.07
C LEU A 297 -14.80 23.26 0.07
N GLY A 298 -15.86 23.64 0.79
CA GLY A 298 -16.24 25.04 1.01
C GLY A 298 -15.24 25.84 1.84
N ASN A 299 -14.51 25.21 2.76
CA ASN A 299 -13.40 25.85 3.47
C ASN A 299 -12.19 26.02 2.52
N PRO A 300 -11.49 27.17 2.53
CA PRO A 300 -10.29 27.35 1.72
C PRO A 300 -9.19 26.36 2.12
N PRO A 301 -8.32 25.92 1.19
CA PRO A 301 -7.17 25.11 1.55
C PRO A 301 -6.23 25.91 2.49
N PRO A 302 -5.55 25.23 3.44
CA PRO A 302 -4.56 25.90 4.28
C PRO A 302 -3.39 26.43 3.45
N ALA A 303 -2.67 27.41 4.01
CA ALA A 303 -1.44 27.94 3.43
C ALA A 303 -0.39 26.82 3.22
N VAL A 304 0.48 26.99 2.22
CA VAL A 304 1.41 25.93 1.78
C VAL A 304 2.34 25.44 2.89
N ASP A 305 2.81 26.32 3.78
CA ASP A 305 3.69 25.96 4.90
C ASP A 305 2.97 25.11 5.97
N VAL A 306 1.68 25.36 6.19
CA VAL A 306 0.82 24.56 7.08
C VAL A 306 0.49 23.24 6.40
N ALA A 307 0.12 23.28 5.12
CA ALA A 307 -0.21 22.09 4.33
C ALA A 307 0.95 21.12 4.22
N VAL A 308 2.17 21.61 3.96
CA VAL A 308 3.39 20.78 3.88
C VAL A 308 3.68 20.14 5.24
N ARG A 309 3.66 20.90 6.34
CA ARG A 309 3.83 20.34 7.69
C ARG A 309 2.78 19.27 8.01
N ASN A 310 1.51 19.52 7.71
CA ASN A 310 0.45 18.54 7.88
C ASN A 310 0.70 17.27 7.04
N LEU A 311 1.10 17.43 5.78
CA LEU A 311 1.33 16.33 4.83
C LEU A 311 2.59 15.51 5.13
N LEU A 312 3.63 16.10 5.72
CA LEU A 312 4.73 15.34 6.31
C LEU A 312 4.20 14.51 7.50
N GLY A 313 3.34 15.11 8.32
CA GLY A 313 2.81 14.50 9.53
C GLY A 313 3.84 14.46 10.65
N ASN A 314 3.59 13.65 11.68
CA ASN A 314 4.51 13.42 12.77
C ASN A 314 4.94 11.94 12.76
N GLU A 315 6.25 11.68 12.68
CA GLU A 315 6.79 10.31 12.64
C GLU A 315 6.48 9.50 13.91
N LEU A 316 6.22 10.20 15.01
CA LEU A 316 5.83 9.62 16.30
C LEU A 316 4.32 9.33 16.41
N ASP A 317 3.53 9.63 15.36
CA ASP A 317 2.10 9.30 15.32
C ASP A 317 1.89 7.78 15.42
N GLY A 318 0.87 7.39 16.18
CA GLY A 318 0.54 5.99 16.42
C GLY A 318 1.43 5.28 17.45
N LEU A 319 2.39 5.98 18.11
CA LEU A 319 3.03 5.50 19.33
C LEU A 319 2.12 5.69 20.55
N THR A 320 2.00 4.68 21.41
CA THR A 320 1.26 4.73 22.68
C THR A 320 2.07 5.38 23.81
N GLU A 321 1.39 5.82 24.87
CA GLU A 321 2.03 6.38 26.08
C GLU A 321 2.92 5.35 26.80
N THR A 322 2.51 4.07 26.77
CA THR A 322 3.34 2.93 27.18
C THR A 322 3.83 2.19 25.94
N LEU A 323 5.13 1.96 25.83
CA LEU A 323 5.75 1.19 24.75
C LEU A 323 6.22 -0.17 25.26
N ASN A 324 5.83 -1.21 24.55
CA ASN A 324 6.33 -2.57 24.74
C ASN A 324 7.63 -2.74 23.93
N VAL A 325 8.75 -2.92 24.60
CA VAL A 325 10.08 -2.86 23.99
C VAL A 325 10.56 -4.27 23.61
N ASP A 326 10.72 -4.54 22.30
CA ASP A 326 11.27 -5.79 21.80
C ASP A 326 12.76 -5.94 22.11
N LEU A 327 13.24 -7.19 22.14
CA LEU A 327 14.64 -7.55 22.36
C LEU A 327 15.62 -6.80 21.44
N SER A 328 15.23 -6.55 20.18
CA SER A 328 16.09 -5.82 19.24
C SER A 328 16.35 -4.38 19.68
N ILE A 329 15.34 -3.68 20.19
CA ILE A 329 15.51 -2.32 20.76
C ILE A 329 16.31 -2.35 22.06
N LEU A 330 16.09 -3.35 22.92
CA LEU A 330 16.90 -3.51 24.13
C LEU A 330 18.40 -3.68 23.81
N ILE A 331 18.73 -4.35 22.70
CA ILE A 331 20.10 -4.47 22.18
C ILE A 331 20.60 -3.12 21.64
N ASP A 332 19.81 -2.42 20.81
CA ASP A 332 20.17 -1.10 20.27
C ASP A 332 20.48 -0.08 21.39
N LEU A 333 19.71 -0.14 22.49
CA LEU A 333 19.84 0.69 23.69
C LEU A 333 21.01 0.35 24.62
N VAL A 334 21.77 -0.72 24.35
CA VAL A 334 22.96 -1.05 25.18
C VAL A 334 24.22 -1.33 24.39
N SER A 335 24.14 -1.46 23.06
CA SER A 335 25.28 -1.71 22.17
C SER A 335 26.44 -0.73 22.42
N ASP A 336 27.69 -1.21 22.37
CA ASP A 336 28.83 -0.29 22.35
C ASP A 336 28.89 0.53 21.04
N ILE A 337 28.25 0.07 19.96
CA ILE A 337 28.19 0.83 18.69
C ILE A 337 27.41 2.15 18.88
N THR A 338 26.38 2.16 19.74
CA THR A 338 25.54 3.33 20.02
C THR A 338 26.01 4.18 21.19
N HIS A 339 26.91 3.68 22.03
CA HIS A 339 27.34 4.35 23.25
C HIS A 339 28.84 4.67 23.33
N SER A 340 29.64 4.19 22.36
CA SER A 340 31.10 4.35 22.34
C SER A 340 31.60 4.74 20.95
N ARG A 341 32.69 5.50 20.87
CA ARG A 341 33.40 5.76 19.60
C ARG A 341 34.31 4.58 19.29
N LEU A 342 33.89 3.71 18.37
CA LEU A 342 34.59 2.47 18.05
C LEU A 342 35.29 2.56 16.68
N GLU A 343 36.56 2.18 16.64
CA GLU A 343 37.32 2.05 15.40
C GLU A 343 37.00 0.72 14.69
N PRO A 344 36.51 0.73 13.43
CA PRO A 344 36.21 -0.48 12.67
C PRO A 344 37.44 -1.39 12.50
N ARG A 345 37.27 -2.70 12.71
CA ARG A 345 38.37 -3.69 12.64
C ARG A 345 38.22 -4.66 11.46
N PRO A 346 39.32 -5.12 10.81
CA PRO A 346 39.25 -5.99 9.64
C PRO A 346 38.55 -7.34 9.86
N TRP A 347 38.60 -7.88 11.08
CA TRP A 347 37.96 -9.17 11.43
C TRP A 347 36.46 -9.07 11.76
N GLN A 348 35.93 -7.86 11.99
CA GLN A 348 34.50 -7.68 12.24
C GLN A 348 33.66 -7.95 10.98
N ALA A 349 32.38 -8.30 11.16
CA ALA A 349 31.45 -8.42 10.05
C ALA A 349 31.31 -7.09 9.29
N GLN A 350 31.10 -7.17 7.96
CA GLN A 350 30.93 -5.98 7.11
C GLN A 350 29.73 -5.13 7.56
N SER A 351 28.65 -5.75 8.03
CA SER A 351 27.48 -5.08 8.60
C SER A 351 27.81 -4.29 9.86
N THR A 352 28.54 -4.89 10.81
CA THR A 352 28.99 -4.22 12.04
C THR A 352 29.90 -3.02 11.72
N ARG A 353 30.83 -3.15 10.76
CA ARG A 353 31.65 -2.02 10.30
C ARG A 353 30.84 -0.90 9.65
N ALA A 354 29.81 -1.24 8.88
CA ALA A 354 28.91 -0.25 8.27
C ALA A 354 28.12 0.51 9.34
N GLN A 355 27.56 -0.19 10.34
CA GLN A 355 26.88 0.42 11.49
C GLN A 355 27.78 1.39 12.27
N MET A 356 29.05 1.02 12.51
CA MET A 356 30.04 1.92 13.14
C MET A 356 30.34 3.14 12.28
N ALA A 357 30.49 2.97 10.96
CA ALA A 357 30.69 4.09 10.05
C ALA A 357 29.48 5.05 10.02
N ASP A 358 28.25 4.52 10.01
CA ASP A 358 27.03 5.33 10.04
C ASP A 358 26.95 6.20 11.31
N GLU A 359 27.20 5.63 12.50
CA GLU A 359 27.27 6.40 13.76
C GLU A 359 28.34 7.50 13.70
N MET A 360 29.53 7.21 13.15
CA MET A 360 30.61 8.20 12.99
C MET A 360 30.26 9.33 12.00
N THR A 361 29.42 9.08 10.99
CA THR A 361 28.95 10.14 10.07
C THR A 361 27.93 11.10 10.69
N GLY A 362 27.55 10.89 11.95
CA GLY A 362 26.58 11.73 12.65
C GLY A 362 25.13 11.25 12.53
N ARG A 363 24.88 10.07 11.94
CA ARG A 363 23.55 9.42 11.92
C ARG A 363 23.32 8.62 13.21
N CYS A 364 23.36 9.33 14.34
CA CYS A 364 23.37 8.72 15.65
C CYS A 364 21.99 8.15 16.02
N LEU A 365 21.90 6.82 16.12
CA LEU A 365 20.63 6.14 16.38
C LEU A 365 19.99 6.61 17.70
N MET A 366 20.81 6.84 18.72
CA MET A 366 20.34 7.25 20.05
C MET A 366 19.69 8.63 20.02
N THR A 367 20.38 9.66 19.55
CA THR A 367 19.89 11.04 19.67
C THR A 367 18.90 11.44 18.59
N GLN A 368 18.95 10.82 17.40
CA GLN A 368 18.07 11.18 16.28
C GLN A 368 16.80 10.32 16.21
N VAL A 369 16.81 9.09 16.72
CA VAL A 369 15.68 8.16 16.55
C VAL A 369 15.17 7.64 17.90
N LEU A 370 15.99 6.92 18.67
CA LEU A 370 15.51 6.22 19.86
C LEU A 370 15.10 7.17 20.99
N TYR A 371 15.90 8.19 21.32
CA TYR A 371 15.50 9.13 22.38
C TYR A 371 14.22 9.92 22.04
N PRO A 372 14.01 10.47 20.82
CA PRO A 372 12.72 11.07 20.45
C PRO A 372 11.53 10.10 20.54
N VAL A 373 11.71 8.84 20.12
CA VAL A 373 10.66 7.79 20.21
C VAL A 373 10.34 7.41 21.66
N LEU A 374 11.34 7.33 22.54
CA LEU A 374 11.19 6.85 23.92
C LEU A 374 10.90 7.98 24.93
N ALA A 375 11.16 9.24 24.59
CA ALA A 375 10.98 10.37 25.49
C ALA A 375 9.51 10.55 25.92
N GLY A 376 9.31 10.69 27.23
CA GLY A 376 8.00 10.95 27.84
C GLY A 376 7.07 9.74 27.90
N ARG A 377 7.57 8.55 27.54
CA ARG A 377 6.78 7.31 27.48
C ARG A 377 7.21 6.31 28.56
N ALA A 378 6.24 5.56 29.07
CA ALA A 378 6.53 4.43 29.95
C ALA A 378 7.08 3.25 29.13
N LEU A 379 8.19 2.67 29.56
CA LEU A 379 8.85 1.57 28.85
C LEU A 379 8.66 0.26 29.62
N VAL A 380 8.11 -0.75 28.96
CA VAL A 380 7.88 -2.08 29.52
C VAL A 380 8.48 -3.18 28.64
N CYS A 381 8.82 -4.31 29.24
CA CYS A 381 9.10 -5.55 28.50
C CYS A 381 8.63 -6.77 29.31
N THR A 382 8.35 -7.89 28.63
CA THR A 382 7.96 -9.13 29.29
C THR A 382 9.14 -9.77 30.03
N ARG A 383 8.86 -10.59 31.05
CA ARG A 383 9.89 -11.34 31.78
C ARG A 383 10.72 -12.21 30.85
N GLU A 384 10.07 -12.92 29.92
CA GLU A 384 10.75 -13.76 28.93
C GLU A 384 11.69 -12.96 28.00
N ALA A 385 11.33 -11.71 27.66
CA ALA A 385 12.19 -10.82 26.89
C ALA A 385 13.41 -10.40 27.70
N ALA A 386 13.23 -9.96 28.94
CA ALA A 386 14.29 -9.56 29.85
C ALA A 386 15.28 -10.72 30.13
N GLU A 387 14.77 -11.92 30.41
CA GLU A 387 15.61 -13.10 30.59
C GLU A 387 16.38 -13.47 29.31
N HIS A 388 15.74 -13.38 28.14
CA HIS A 388 16.42 -13.68 26.88
C HIS A 388 17.50 -12.66 26.54
N PHE A 389 17.23 -11.38 26.81
CA PHE A 389 18.18 -10.27 26.67
C PHE A 389 19.44 -10.51 27.52
N HIS A 390 19.28 -10.85 28.80
CA HIS A 390 20.43 -11.19 29.66
C HIS A 390 21.18 -12.44 29.20
N ARG A 391 20.48 -13.48 28.71
CA ARG A 391 21.15 -14.64 28.09
C ARG A 391 22.02 -14.20 26.90
N VAL A 392 21.49 -13.41 25.97
CA VAL A 392 22.24 -12.88 24.81
C VAL A 392 23.45 -12.07 25.26
N LEU A 393 23.28 -11.11 26.19
CA LEU A 393 24.38 -10.31 26.72
C LEU A 393 25.44 -11.15 27.43
N SER A 394 25.05 -12.21 28.13
CA SER A 394 26.01 -13.11 28.79
C SER A 394 26.86 -13.90 27.80
N THR A 395 26.30 -14.31 26.66
CA THR A 395 27.02 -15.06 25.62
C THR A 395 27.92 -14.16 24.76
N VAL A 396 27.40 -13.04 24.25
CA VAL A 396 28.08 -12.25 23.20
C VAL A 396 28.36 -10.79 23.56
N GLY A 397 27.70 -10.21 24.56
CA GLY A 397 27.88 -8.79 24.90
C GLY A 397 29.23 -8.51 25.57
N THR A 398 29.80 -7.32 25.39
CA THR A 398 31.01 -6.83 26.07
C THR A 398 30.78 -6.59 27.57
N ALA A 399 31.83 -6.20 28.32
CA ALA A 399 31.68 -5.82 29.73
C ALA A 399 30.75 -4.60 29.92
N SER A 400 30.90 -3.56 29.09
CA SER A 400 30.08 -2.34 29.07
C SER A 400 28.64 -2.60 28.62
N GLU A 401 28.44 -3.42 27.58
CA GLU A 401 27.11 -3.84 27.13
C GLU A 401 26.37 -4.64 28.23
N ARG A 402 27.07 -5.55 28.92
CA ARG A 402 26.52 -6.28 30.08
C ARG A 402 26.20 -5.37 31.26
N GLU A 403 27.02 -4.35 31.54
CA GLU A 403 26.75 -3.38 32.62
C GLU A 403 25.54 -2.50 32.29
N ARG A 404 25.48 -1.91 31.09
CA ARG A 404 24.30 -1.16 30.61
C ARG A 404 23.04 -2.01 30.60
N GLY A 405 23.13 -3.29 30.21
CA GLY A 405 22.01 -4.24 30.25
C GLY A 405 21.41 -4.45 31.65
N LYS A 406 22.25 -4.56 32.69
CA LYS A 406 21.80 -4.69 34.09
C LYS A 406 21.13 -3.42 34.61
N LEU A 407 21.60 -2.25 34.16
CA LEU A 407 21.04 -0.94 34.54
C LEU A 407 19.74 -0.63 33.79
N LEU A 408 19.64 -1.05 32.53
CA LEU A 408 18.46 -0.84 31.68
C LEU A 408 17.33 -1.80 32.02
N VAL A 409 17.62 -3.09 32.21
CA VAL A 409 16.59 -4.14 32.39
C VAL A 409 16.95 -5.01 33.61
N PRO A 410 16.71 -4.55 34.85
CA PRO A 410 17.04 -5.31 36.05
C PRO A 410 16.11 -6.54 36.19
N LEU A 411 16.70 -7.74 36.33
CA LEU A 411 15.97 -8.98 36.63
C LEU A 411 15.78 -9.23 38.13
N GLU A 412 16.69 -8.72 38.95
CA GLU A 412 16.67 -8.79 40.41
C GLU A 412 16.27 -7.43 41.00
N SER A 413 16.32 -7.28 42.33
CA SER A 413 16.05 -5.99 42.99
C SER A 413 16.97 -4.91 42.45
N ALA A 414 16.40 -3.98 41.68
CA ALA A 414 17.17 -2.95 40.98
C ALA A 414 17.85 -1.99 41.98
N PRO A 415 19.05 -1.46 41.66
CA PRO A 415 19.49 -0.22 42.27
C PRO A 415 18.44 0.86 41.98
N GLY A 416 18.11 1.69 42.98
CA GLY A 416 17.04 2.69 42.85
C GLY A 416 17.21 3.54 41.59
N GLY A 417 16.10 3.83 40.89
CA GLY A 417 16.13 4.31 39.50
C GLY A 417 17.05 5.50 39.22
N THR A 418 17.20 6.42 40.17
CA THR A 418 18.15 7.55 40.11
C THR A 418 19.60 7.10 39.96
N LEU A 419 20.03 6.07 40.70
CA LEU A 419 21.39 5.51 40.63
C LEU A 419 21.59 4.73 39.32
N ALA A 420 20.59 3.94 38.91
CA ALA A 420 20.63 3.22 37.63
C ALA A 420 20.81 4.19 36.45
N ARG A 421 20.00 5.26 36.42
CA ARG A 421 20.08 6.36 35.44
C ARG A 421 21.44 7.07 35.47
N ALA A 422 21.94 7.43 36.65
CA ALA A 422 23.23 8.13 36.78
C ALA A 422 24.37 7.28 36.22
N ARG A 423 24.45 6.01 36.62
CA ARG A 423 25.47 5.09 36.12
C ARG A 423 25.33 4.78 34.63
N PHE A 424 24.10 4.64 34.11
CA PHE A 424 23.88 4.47 32.67
C PHE A 424 24.37 5.69 31.87
N ARG A 425 24.18 6.91 32.40
CA ARG A 425 24.67 8.15 31.79
C ARG A 425 26.21 8.22 31.76
N GLU A 426 26.91 7.70 32.76
CA GLU A 426 28.39 7.57 32.75
C GLU A 426 28.91 6.61 31.68
N LEU A 427 28.13 5.56 31.35
CA LEU A 427 28.48 4.52 30.37
C LEU A 427 28.07 4.87 28.93
N SER A 428 27.72 6.13 28.66
CA SER A 428 27.13 6.59 27.40
C SER A 428 27.84 7.82 26.85
N ALA A 429 28.29 7.77 25.59
CA ALA A 429 28.77 8.95 24.85
C ALA A 429 27.68 10.02 24.58
N HIS A 430 26.40 9.71 24.83
CA HIS A 430 25.26 10.59 24.60
C HIS A 430 24.57 10.99 25.91
N ALA A 431 24.23 12.28 26.01
CA ALA A 431 23.42 12.79 27.10
C ALA A 431 22.03 12.12 27.11
N LEU A 432 21.75 11.34 28.15
CA LEU A 432 20.47 10.70 28.37
C LEU A 432 19.41 11.74 28.81
N PRO A 433 18.32 11.95 28.05
CA PRO A 433 17.27 12.90 28.41
C PRO A 433 16.55 12.49 29.71
N ASP A 434 16.11 13.47 30.48
CA ASP A 434 15.43 13.22 31.76
C ASP A 434 14.03 12.61 31.57
N THR A 435 13.47 12.67 30.37
CA THR A 435 12.16 12.10 30.00
C THR A 435 12.20 10.64 29.52
N VAL A 436 13.37 10.04 29.27
CA VAL A 436 13.49 8.63 28.81
C VAL A 436 13.54 7.70 30.03
N GLN A 437 12.61 6.75 30.16
CA GLN A 437 12.54 5.86 31.33
C GLN A 437 13.74 4.88 31.39
N ILE A 438 14.55 4.99 32.44
CA ILE A 438 15.55 3.97 32.84
C ILE A 438 15.41 3.75 34.36
N PRO A 439 15.26 2.50 34.84
CA PRO A 439 15.19 1.24 34.09
C PRO A 439 13.87 1.06 33.30
N VAL A 440 13.88 0.17 32.30
CA VAL A 440 12.69 -0.41 31.66
C VAL A 440 11.98 -1.33 32.67
N ARG A 441 10.65 -1.26 32.73
CA ARG A 441 9.85 -2.02 33.69
C ARG A 441 9.59 -3.44 33.18
N VAL A 442 10.25 -4.42 33.80
CA VAL A 442 9.98 -5.84 33.54
C VAL A 442 8.63 -6.23 34.14
N LEU A 443 7.77 -6.83 33.33
CA LEU A 443 6.44 -7.29 33.73
C LEU A 443 6.52 -8.60 34.52
N ALA A 444 5.61 -8.81 35.48
CA ALA A 444 5.58 -10.02 36.28
C ALA A 444 4.92 -11.20 35.54
N ASP A 445 3.92 -10.90 34.72
CA ASP A 445 3.11 -11.90 34.01
C ASP A 445 3.93 -12.69 32.99
N THR A 446 3.65 -13.99 32.90
CA THR A 446 4.29 -14.90 31.95
C THR A 446 3.37 -15.18 30.77
N TRP A 447 3.94 -15.19 29.57
CA TRP A 447 3.19 -15.32 28.32
C TRP A 447 3.69 -16.54 27.56
N THR A 448 2.94 -17.64 27.72
CA THR A 448 3.22 -18.96 27.12
C THR A 448 2.17 -19.32 26.08
N GLN A 449 2.48 -20.30 25.23
CA GLN A 449 1.54 -20.80 24.23
C GLN A 449 0.22 -21.29 24.88
N ALA A 450 0.33 -22.08 25.95
CA ALA A 450 -0.83 -22.60 26.68
C ALA A 450 -1.67 -21.50 27.34
N SER A 451 -1.04 -20.46 27.91
CA SER A 451 -1.78 -19.34 28.50
C SER A 451 -2.47 -18.46 27.45
N ILE A 452 -1.96 -18.40 26.22
CA ILE A 452 -2.63 -17.70 25.12
C ILE A 452 -3.82 -18.54 24.64
N GLU A 453 -3.57 -19.81 24.26
CA GLU A 453 -4.59 -20.71 23.71
C GLU A 453 -5.78 -20.93 24.66
N GLY A 454 -5.53 -21.01 25.97
CA GLY A 454 -6.58 -21.21 26.98
C GLY A 454 -7.25 -19.94 27.50
N ARG A 455 -6.75 -18.72 27.20
CA ARG A 455 -7.21 -17.48 27.83
C ARG A 455 -7.34 -16.27 26.89
N CYS A 456 -7.40 -16.45 25.57
CA CYS A 456 -7.50 -15.32 24.62
C CYS A 456 -8.56 -14.28 25.01
N GLU A 457 -9.78 -14.71 25.33
CA GLU A 457 -10.88 -13.82 25.70
C GLU A 457 -10.61 -13.05 27.00
N GLU A 458 -10.12 -13.72 28.05
CA GLU A 458 -9.73 -13.08 29.32
C GLU A 458 -8.57 -12.07 29.16
N LEU A 459 -7.70 -12.30 28.17
CA LEU A 459 -6.56 -11.45 27.85
C LEU A 459 -6.92 -10.33 26.86
N GLY A 460 -8.19 -10.20 26.43
CA GLY A 460 -8.62 -9.22 25.43
C GLY A 460 -8.01 -9.43 24.03
N LEU A 461 -7.53 -10.64 23.73
CA LEU A 461 -6.96 -11.00 22.43
C LEU A 461 -8.07 -11.39 21.44
N PRO A 462 -8.01 -10.93 20.17
CA PRO A 462 -8.96 -11.35 19.14
C PRO A 462 -8.79 -12.84 18.79
N GLY A 463 -9.83 -13.45 18.23
CA GLY A 463 -9.86 -14.88 17.88
C GLY A 463 -8.70 -15.32 16.97
N VAL A 464 -8.23 -14.45 16.08
CA VAL A 464 -7.07 -14.66 15.20
C VAL A 464 -5.74 -14.79 15.96
N ALA A 465 -5.61 -14.21 17.15
CA ALA A 465 -4.35 -14.19 17.90
C ALA A 465 -3.87 -15.61 18.28
N ARG A 466 -4.80 -16.52 18.61
CA ARG A 466 -4.47 -17.94 18.87
C ARG A 466 -3.82 -18.60 17.66
N TYR A 467 -4.35 -18.36 16.46
CA TYR A 467 -3.78 -18.91 15.23
C TYR A 467 -2.41 -18.31 14.92
N VAL A 468 -2.23 -17.00 15.15
CA VAL A 468 -0.93 -16.33 14.98
C VAL A 468 0.11 -16.86 15.98
N ALA A 469 -0.29 -17.16 17.22
CA ALA A 469 0.57 -17.82 18.20
C ALA A 469 0.99 -19.22 17.74
N SER A 470 0.03 -20.13 17.47
CA SER A 470 0.33 -21.53 17.15
C SER A 470 1.03 -21.71 15.79
N HIS A 471 0.76 -20.86 14.80
CA HIS A 471 1.33 -20.96 13.44
C HIS A 471 2.51 -20.01 13.19
N GLY A 472 2.85 -19.14 14.15
CA GLY A 472 3.93 -18.16 14.00
C GLY A 472 5.33 -18.73 14.15
N GLY A 473 5.48 -19.92 14.77
CA GLY A 473 6.79 -20.49 15.08
C GLY A 473 7.64 -19.60 16.00
N PHE A 474 7.00 -18.77 16.81
CA PHE A 474 7.69 -17.79 17.65
C PHE A 474 8.38 -18.48 18.83
N LYS A 475 9.69 -18.22 19.00
CA LYS A 475 10.41 -18.56 20.23
C LYS A 475 9.76 -17.83 21.42
N ARG A 476 9.76 -18.45 22.61
CA ARG A 476 9.07 -18.00 23.84
C ARG A 476 9.16 -16.48 24.09
N ALA A 477 10.35 -15.87 23.97
CA ALA A 477 10.51 -14.42 24.13
C ALA A 477 9.71 -13.61 23.09
N LYS A 478 9.84 -13.92 21.79
CA LYS A 478 9.06 -13.23 20.74
C LYS A 478 7.56 -13.41 20.94
N LEU A 479 7.12 -14.64 21.26
CA LEU A 479 5.71 -14.92 21.55
C LEU A 479 5.19 -14.01 22.67
N SER A 480 5.91 -13.93 23.79
CA SER A 480 5.52 -13.08 24.92
C SER A 480 5.38 -11.60 24.54
N ILE A 481 6.36 -11.06 23.83
CA ILE A 481 6.42 -9.63 23.47
C ILE A 481 5.21 -9.26 22.63
N PHE A 482 5.00 -9.93 21.49
CA PHE A 482 3.95 -9.54 20.56
C PHE A 482 2.55 -9.83 21.10
N MET A 483 2.37 -10.87 21.93
CA MET A 483 1.05 -11.20 22.50
C MET A 483 0.69 -10.27 23.67
N TYR A 484 1.66 -9.90 24.52
CA TYR A 484 1.44 -8.84 25.52
C TYR A 484 1.11 -7.49 24.86
N GLY A 485 1.86 -7.08 23.83
CA GLY A 485 1.60 -5.84 23.11
C GLY A 485 0.21 -5.82 22.48
N TRP A 486 -0.22 -6.95 21.90
CA TRP A 486 -1.56 -7.12 21.36
C TRP A 486 -2.65 -6.99 22.43
N ALA A 487 -2.55 -7.78 23.50
CA ALA A 487 -3.53 -7.83 24.60
C ALA A 487 -3.68 -6.49 25.33
N SER A 488 -2.57 -5.80 25.54
CA SER A 488 -2.55 -4.51 26.26
C SER A 488 -2.82 -3.29 25.38
N GLY A 489 -3.01 -3.47 24.07
CA GLY A 489 -3.13 -2.38 23.11
C GLY A 489 -1.86 -1.52 22.93
N ASN A 490 -0.77 -1.88 23.60
CA ASN A 490 0.47 -1.12 23.57
C ASN A 490 1.26 -1.40 22.29
N VAL A 491 1.78 -0.33 21.68
CA VAL A 491 2.65 -0.41 20.53
C VAL A 491 3.92 -1.17 20.91
N THR A 492 4.19 -2.21 20.14
CA THR A 492 5.44 -2.97 20.24
C THR A 492 6.49 -2.31 19.36
N LEU A 493 7.51 -1.73 20.00
CA LEU A 493 8.64 -1.11 19.34
C LEU A 493 9.69 -2.18 19.02
N THR A 494 10.05 -2.34 17.75
CA THR A 494 11.03 -3.35 17.29
C THR A 494 11.93 -2.80 16.19
N SER A 495 13.16 -3.29 16.13
CA SER A 495 14.10 -3.08 15.01
C SER A 495 13.98 -4.18 13.93
N ASN A 496 13.08 -5.16 14.12
CA ASN A 496 12.89 -6.28 13.20
C ASN A 496 11.74 -5.99 12.20
N LYS A 497 12.08 -5.65 10.94
CA LYS A 497 11.08 -5.41 9.87
C LYS A 497 10.30 -6.67 9.47
N GLU A 498 10.93 -7.85 9.54
CA GLU A 498 10.36 -9.10 9.06
C GLU A 498 9.21 -9.60 9.94
N ILE A 499 9.32 -9.45 11.27
CA ILE A 499 8.31 -9.95 12.22
C ILE A 499 6.96 -9.25 12.04
N GLY A 500 6.96 -7.95 11.76
CA GLY A 500 5.75 -7.18 11.44
C GLY A 500 5.12 -7.60 10.10
N GLY A 501 5.93 -8.04 9.13
CA GLY A 501 5.45 -8.65 7.89
C GLY A 501 4.88 -10.06 8.10
N GLN A 502 5.53 -10.87 8.93
CA GLN A 502 5.13 -12.24 9.26
C GLN A 502 3.80 -12.24 10.03
N ILE A 503 3.70 -11.49 11.12
CA ILE A 503 2.47 -11.37 11.93
C ILE A 503 1.31 -10.88 11.07
N ARG A 504 1.52 -9.83 10.27
CA ARG A 504 0.50 -9.34 9.32
C ARG A 504 0.04 -10.43 8.36
N THR A 505 0.96 -11.20 7.77
CA THR A 505 0.63 -12.30 6.86
C THR A 505 -0.18 -13.41 7.54
N LEU A 506 0.12 -13.71 8.81
CA LEU A 506 -0.63 -14.70 9.60
C LEU A 506 -2.03 -14.18 9.95
N VAL A 507 -2.16 -12.92 10.38
CA VAL A 507 -3.47 -12.28 10.61
C VAL A 507 -4.31 -12.29 9.33
N GLU A 508 -3.77 -11.87 8.19
CA GLU A 508 -4.49 -11.90 6.90
C GLU A 508 -4.90 -13.31 6.46
N ARG A 509 -4.15 -14.34 6.87
CA ARG A 509 -4.44 -15.74 6.54
C ARG A 509 -5.49 -16.39 7.44
N PHE A 510 -5.55 -16.00 8.71
CA PHE A 510 -6.34 -16.68 9.73
C PHE A 510 -7.49 -15.84 10.31
N ARG A 511 -7.64 -14.56 9.91
CA ARG A 511 -8.81 -13.75 10.28
C ARG A 511 -10.11 -14.43 9.85
N GLN A 512 -11.08 -14.40 10.75
CA GLN A 512 -12.44 -14.91 10.56
C GLN A 512 -13.40 -13.78 10.16
N SER A 513 -13.05 -12.53 10.47
CA SER A 513 -13.82 -11.32 10.15
C SER A 513 -12.91 -10.12 9.78
N ASP A 514 -13.51 -9.01 9.35
CA ASP A 514 -12.77 -7.83 8.88
C ASP A 514 -12.35 -6.86 10.00
N ASP A 515 -13.00 -6.94 11.15
CA ASP A 515 -12.66 -6.28 12.41
C ASP A 515 -11.53 -6.99 13.19
N GLU A 516 -11.09 -8.18 12.75
CA GLU A 516 -9.93 -8.84 13.34
C GLU A 516 -8.60 -8.21 12.89
N CYS A 517 -7.85 -7.77 13.91
CA CYS A 517 -6.76 -6.83 13.81
C CYS A 517 -5.48 -7.34 14.46
N GLY A 518 -4.35 -7.24 13.76
CA GLY A 518 -3.04 -7.55 14.33
C GLY A 518 -2.57 -6.54 15.39
N PRO A 519 -1.50 -6.85 16.13
CA PRO A 519 -0.94 -5.96 17.12
C PRO A 519 -0.37 -4.69 16.47
N ALA A 520 -0.38 -3.58 17.21
CA ALA A 520 0.33 -2.38 16.84
C ALA A 520 1.84 -2.61 16.95
N ILE A 521 2.55 -2.54 15.82
CA ILE A 521 4.01 -2.70 15.74
C ILE A 521 4.58 -1.47 15.05
N TRP A 522 5.45 -0.75 15.74
CA TRP A 522 6.21 0.38 15.19
C TRP A 522 7.65 -0.08 14.99
N VAL A 523 8.19 0.15 13.79
CA VAL A 523 9.49 -0.41 13.41
C VAL A 523 10.55 0.68 13.32
N VAL A 524 11.59 0.56 14.14
CA VAL A 524 12.81 1.35 14.00
C VAL A 524 13.55 0.84 12.77
N ASP A 525 13.80 1.75 11.83
CA ASP A 525 14.25 1.36 10.50
C ASP A 525 15.76 1.06 10.41
N VAL A 526 16.49 1.31 11.51
CA VAL A 526 17.95 1.26 11.68
C VAL A 526 18.28 0.45 12.94
N THR A 527 19.19 -0.52 12.82
CA THR A 527 19.52 -1.47 13.90
C THR A 527 21.01 -1.50 14.19
N ARG A 528 21.39 -2.03 15.35
CA ARG A 528 22.78 -2.09 15.85
C ARG A 528 23.06 -3.45 16.47
N ASN A 529 24.19 -4.02 16.09
CA ASN A 529 24.65 -5.28 16.65
C ASN A 529 25.34 -5.03 18.01
N LEU A 530 25.44 -6.07 18.83
CA LEU A 530 26.45 -6.10 19.89
C LEU A 530 27.83 -6.24 19.24
N VAL A 531 28.87 -5.65 19.85
CA VAL A 531 30.23 -5.66 19.25
C VAL A 531 30.85 -7.06 19.28
N GLY A 532 30.46 -7.89 20.25
CA GLY A 532 31.05 -9.19 20.52
C GLY A 532 32.16 -9.11 21.57
N ASN A 533 32.25 -10.12 22.45
CA ASN A 533 33.46 -10.34 23.26
C ASN A 533 34.70 -10.46 22.34
N GLU A 534 35.85 -9.95 22.79
CA GLU A 534 37.09 -9.78 21.99
C GLU A 534 37.71 -11.08 21.45
N GLY A 535 37.18 -12.25 21.80
CA GLY A 535 37.63 -13.59 21.38
C GLY A 535 37.43 -13.93 19.90
N HIS A 536 37.24 -12.95 19.02
CA HIS A 536 37.26 -13.08 17.56
C HIS A 536 38.39 -12.28 16.89
N LYS A 537 39.43 -11.91 17.65
CA LYS A 537 40.74 -11.74 17.03
C LYS A 537 41.24 -13.14 16.62
N PRO A 538 41.38 -13.46 15.30
CA PRO A 538 42.04 -14.70 14.91
C PRO A 538 43.45 -14.69 15.50
N ALA A 539 43.89 -15.80 16.10
CA ALA A 539 45.20 -15.87 16.74
C ALA A 539 46.31 -15.55 15.72
N ASP A 540 47.02 -14.45 15.94
CA ASP A 540 48.07 -13.99 15.04
C ASP A 540 49.19 -15.04 14.94
N GLY A 541 49.50 -15.47 13.73
CA GLY A 541 50.81 -16.03 13.39
C GLY A 541 51.07 -17.50 13.73
N ARG A 542 50.64 -18.40 12.85
CA ARG A 542 51.57 -19.44 12.37
C ARG A 542 51.90 -19.18 10.90
N HIS A 543 53.10 -18.67 10.68
CA HIS A 543 53.76 -18.75 9.39
C HIS A 543 54.14 -20.21 9.12
N ASP A 544 53.27 -20.97 8.44
CA ASP A 544 53.75 -22.15 7.71
C ASP A 544 54.36 -21.70 6.39
N GLY A 545 55.68 -21.49 6.43
CA GLY A 545 56.50 -21.34 5.24
C GLY A 545 56.57 -22.67 4.50
N GLY A 546 55.74 -22.84 3.47
CA GLY A 546 55.56 -24.11 2.76
C GLY A 546 55.27 -23.93 1.27
N GLY A 547 56.10 -23.16 0.57
CA GLY A 547 55.95 -23.01 -0.88
C GLY A 547 56.26 -24.30 -1.63
N ARG A 548 55.32 -24.80 -2.43
CA ARG A 548 55.61 -25.63 -3.61
C ARG A 548 54.56 -25.48 -4.70
N ALA A 549 55.00 -25.72 -5.93
CA ALA A 549 54.35 -25.28 -7.15
C ALA A 549 53.17 -26.16 -7.59
N SER A 550 52.41 -25.62 -8.54
CA SER A 550 51.39 -26.29 -9.34
C SER A 550 51.77 -27.68 -9.83
N GLN A 551 50.83 -28.63 -9.75
CA GLN A 551 50.59 -29.53 -10.88
C GLN A 551 49.15 -30.09 -10.91
N ASP A 552 48.50 -29.76 -12.02
CA ASP A 552 47.48 -30.52 -12.75
C ASP A 552 47.32 -32.01 -12.39
N ARG A 553 46.10 -32.43 -11.99
CA ARG A 553 45.25 -33.39 -12.76
C ARG A 553 43.93 -33.70 -12.05
N GLY A 554 42.93 -34.09 -12.84
CA GLY A 554 41.59 -34.45 -12.36
C GLY A 554 41.45 -35.90 -11.90
N GLY A 555 40.30 -36.21 -11.31
CA GLY A 555 39.93 -37.56 -10.86
C GLY A 555 38.50 -37.55 -10.34
N ALA A 556 37.72 -38.59 -10.63
CA ALA A 556 36.28 -38.61 -10.36
C ALA A 556 35.88 -39.72 -9.37
N ARG A 557 34.71 -39.53 -8.77
CA ARG A 557 33.77 -40.55 -8.25
C ARG A 557 34.16 -41.43 -7.03
N ALA A 558 33.28 -41.31 -6.04
CA ALA A 558 32.48 -42.38 -5.41
C ALA A 558 33.06 -43.23 -4.26
N GLY A 559 32.14 -43.66 -3.38
CA GLY A 559 32.38 -44.45 -2.16
C GLY A 559 32.81 -43.56 -0.98
N GLY A 560 32.17 -43.56 0.20
CA GLY A 560 31.22 -44.52 0.76
C GLY A 560 31.87 -45.23 1.96
N GLY A 561 31.44 -44.92 3.18
CA GLY A 561 32.08 -45.43 4.39
C GLY A 561 31.35 -44.96 5.66
N ASP A 562 30.74 -45.92 6.33
CA ASP A 562 30.01 -45.79 7.60
C ASP A 562 30.97 -45.46 8.77
N GLY A 563 30.47 -44.86 9.85
CA GLY A 563 31.31 -44.43 10.98
C GLY A 563 30.56 -43.73 12.10
N ARG A 564 30.09 -44.51 13.09
CA ARG A 564 29.47 -44.00 14.33
C ARG A 564 30.51 -43.33 15.23
N GLY A 565 30.13 -42.25 15.92
CA GLY A 565 30.97 -41.61 16.94
C GLY A 565 30.27 -40.42 17.62
N GLU A 566 29.63 -40.73 18.76
CA GLU A 566 29.34 -39.93 19.98
C GLU A 566 28.98 -38.43 19.94
N GLU A 567 28.13 -38.07 20.90
CA GLU A 567 27.56 -36.74 21.14
C GLU A 567 28.57 -35.81 21.82
N ASP A 568 28.72 -34.57 21.31
CA ASP A 568 29.27 -33.45 22.07
C ASP A 568 28.63 -32.13 21.58
N ASP A 569 27.71 -31.57 22.38
CA ASP A 569 26.80 -30.49 21.99
C ASP A 569 27.48 -29.10 22.04
N GLY A 570 28.41 -28.88 21.11
CA GLY A 570 29.11 -27.62 20.92
C GLY A 570 28.23 -26.53 20.28
N ALA A 571 27.79 -25.56 21.09
CA ALA A 571 26.90 -24.48 20.66
C ALA A 571 27.44 -23.64 19.48
N ARG A 572 26.84 -23.81 18.29
CA ARG A 572 26.95 -22.86 17.16
C ARG A 572 25.70 -22.00 17.05
N ALA A 573 25.88 -20.69 17.16
CA ALA A 573 24.82 -19.71 16.99
C ALA A 573 24.68 -19.32 15.51
N ASP A 574 24.14 -20.21 14.68
CA ASP A 574 23.82 -19.90 13.28
C ASP A 574 22.56 -19.02 13.21
N PHE A 575 22.77 -17.77 12.78
CA PHE A 575 21.73 -16.82 12.40
C PHE A 575 21.38 -17.10 10.94
N ASP A 576 20.44 -18.00 10.67
CA ASP A 576 20.07 -18.37 9.29
C ASP A 576 18.69 -17.88 8.86
N VAL A 577 18.60 -17.57 7.56
CA VAL A 577 17.56 -16.75 6.92
C VAL A 577 16.46 -17.63 6.35
N ALA A 578 15.21 -17.36 6.72
CA ALA A 578 14.06 -18.15 6.30
C ALA A 578 13.75 -18.03 4.79
N ARG A 579 14.28 -18.95 3.97
CA ARG A 579 13.81 -19.21 2.60
C ARG A 579 12.86 -20.42 2.57
N GLY A 580 11.57 -20.15 2.75
CA GLY A 580 10.52 -21.15 2.51
C GLY A 580 10.25 -21.34 1.01
N ASN A 581 10.33 -22.57 0.52
CA ASN A 581 9.87 -22.96 -0.81
C ASN A 581 8.63 -23.88 -0.68
N ALA A 582 7.58 -23.63 -1.46
CA ALA A 582 6.30 -24.32 -1.31
C ALA A 582 6.17 -25.51 -2.28
N GLY A 583 5.59 -26.63 -1.82
CA GLY A 583 5.27 -27.75 -2.71
C GLY A 583 4.57 -28.95 -2.05
N ALA A 584 3.55 -29.45 -2.75
CA ALA A 584 2.84 -30.72 -2.54
C ALA A 584 1.86 -30.83 -1.35
N ALA A 585 0.88 -31.74 -1.51
CA ALA A 585 -0.34 -31.81 -0.73
C ALA A 585 -0.77 -33.26 -0.43
N ALA A 586 -1.56 -33.38 0.65
CA ALA A 586 -2.56 -34.41 0.97
C ALA A 586 -2.42 -35.85 0.43
N ALA A 587 -2.34 -36.80 1.38
CA ALA A 587 -3.22 -37.98 1.38
C ALA A 587 -3.48 -38.39 2.84
N VAL A 588 -4.74 -38.63 3.19
CA VAL A 588 -5.17 -39.21 4.48
C VAL A 588 -6.05 -40.40 4.13
N ASP A 589 -5.60 -41.60 4.48
CA ASP A 589 -6.42 -42.80 4.49
C ASP A 589 -6.70 -43.21 5.94
N GLY A 590 -7.95 -43.58 6.20
CA GLY A 590 -8.34 -44.47 7.30
C GLY A 590 -9.12 -45.65 6.69
N PRO A 591 -9.89 -46.44 7.49
CA PRO A 591 -10.06 -46.40 8.94
C PRO A 591 -9.76 -47.76 9.61
N GLY A 592 -9.96 -47.84 10.93
CA GLY A 592 -10.01 -49.10 11.68
C GLY A 592 -11.11 -49.05 12.75
N GLU A 593 -12.05 -49.99 12.71
CA GLU A 593 -13.24 -50.04 13.58
C GLU A 593 -13.01 -50.79 14.91
N GLY A 594 -13.91 -50.56 15.87
CA GLY A 594 -14.11 -51.39 17.07
C GLY A 594 -13.72 -50.71 18.39
N GLY A 595 -14.54 -50.70 19.44
CA GLY A 595 -15.92 -51.15 19.56
C GLY A 595 -16.33 -51.44 21.02
N GLY A 596 -17.60 -51.20 21.37
CA GLY A 596 -18.26 -51.74 22.56
C GLY A 596 -18.34 -50.86 23.82
N GLY A 597 -19.50 -50.90 24.49
CA GLY A 597 -19.64 -50.56 25.92
C GLY A 597 -20.53 -49.36 26.30
N GLY A 598 -21.86 -49.55 26.30
CA GLY A 598 -22.74 -48.87 27.27
C GLY A 598 -22.95 -49.77 28.52
N PRO A 599 -23.97 -49.55 29.38
CA PRO A 599 -25.05 -48.54 29.28
C PRO A 599 -25.46 -47.87 30.63
N ASP A 600 -26.67 -47.28 30.64
CA ASP A 600 -27.64 -47.08 31.75
C ASP A 600 -27.75 -45.74 32.54
N GLY A 601 -29.03 -45.37 32.81
CA GLY A 601 -29.47 -44.27 33.70
C GLY A 601 -30.10 -43.06 32.97
N ALA A 602 -31.30 -43.11 32.36
CA ALA A 602 -32.66 -43.28 32.93
C ALA A 602 -33.21 -42.07 33.74
N GLY A 603 -34.32 -41.46 33.29
CA GLY A 603 -35.05 -40.36 33.97
C GLY A 603 -35.72 -39.38 32.99
N ARG A 604 -36.76 -39.77 32.25
CA ARG A 604 -38.22 -39.57 32.54
C ARG A 604 -38.69 -38.11 32.73
N ALA A 605 -39.66 -37.74 31.87
CA ALA A 605 -40.42 -36.48 31.74
C ALA A 605 -41.59 -36.39 32.78
N PRO A 606 -42.69 -35.57 32.68
CA PRO A 606 -43.20 -34.75 31.56
C PRO A 606 -43.83 -33.36 31.90
N GLY A 607 -44.44 -32.72 30.89
CA GLY A 607 -45.31 -31.52 30.96
C GLY A 607 -45.11 -30.62 29.72
N GLU A 608 -45.79 -30.83 28.58
CA GLU A 608 -47.18 -30.45 28.25
C GLU A 608 -47.42 -28.92 28.33
N GLY A 609 -47.89 -28.21 27.29
CA GLY A 609 -48.14 -28.52 25.87
C GLY A 609 -47.74 -27.31 25.00
N GLY A 610 -48.01 -27.21 23.70
CA GLY A 610 -48.92 -27.97 22.83
C GLY A 610 -49.53 -27.02 21.78
N GLN A 611 -49.50 -27.47 20.51
CA GLN A 611 -50.06 -26.85 19.29
C GLN A 611 -49.43 -25.52 18.81
N ASP A 612 -49.37 -25.15 17.52
CA ASP A 612 -49.36 -25.85 16.21
C ASP A 612 -48.83 -24.85 15.14
N GLY A 613 -48.41 -25.19 13.90
CA GLY A 613 -48.33 -26.49 13.21
C GLY A 613 -47.67 -26.37 11.81
N ASP A 614 -47.66 -27.48 11.06
CA ASP A 614 -47.46 -27.67 9.60
C ASP A 614 -46.21 -27.15 8.84
N GLY A 615 -45.67 -27.99 7.93
CA GLY A 615 -44.78 -27.50 6.85
C GLY A 615 -43.67 -28.43 6.29
N LEU A 616 -43.84 -29.75 6.25
CA LEU A 616 -42.84 -30.70 5.71
C LEU A 616 -42.58 -30.56 4.18
N CYS A 617 -41.30 -30.53 3.78
CA CYS A 617 -40.81 -31.01 2.46
C CYS A 617 -39.27 -31.22 2.55
N ALA A 618 -38.77 -32.42 2.85
CA ALA A 618 -38.54 -33.54 1.91
C ALA A 618 -37.34 -33.32 0.97
N ALA A 619 -36.19 -33.93 1.31
CA ALA A 619 -35.03 -34.07 0.43
C ALA A 619 -35.09 -35.37 -0.39
N PRO A 620 -34.70 -35.38 -1.68
CA PRO A 620 -34.53 -36.62 -2.45
C PRO A 620 -33.08 -37.12 -2.43
N GLY A 621 -32.92 -38.40 -2.11
CA GLY A 621 -31.64 -39.11 -2.14
C GLY A 621 -31.13 -39.40 -3.56
N ARG A 622 -29.83 -39.70 -3.67
CA ARG A 622 -29.17 -40.07 -4.92
C ARG A 622 -29.37 -41.54 -5.25
N GLY A 623 -29.59 -41.84 -6.52
CA GLY A 623 -29.39 -43.19 -7.05
C GLY A 623 -29.81 -43.32 -8.51
N PHE A 624 -28.83 -43.30 -9.44
CA PHE A 624 -28.94 -44.11 -10.66
C PHE A 624 -27.55 -44.41 -11.24
N LEU A 625 -27.30 -45.70 -11.45
CA LEU A 625 -26.13 -46.22 -12.15
C LEU A 625 -26.36 -46.12 -13.66
N LEU A 626 -25.40 -45.59 -14.42
CA LEU A 626 -25.28 -45.95 -15.83
C LEU A 626 -23.82 -46.08 -16.26
N ARG A 627 -23.40 -47.34 -16.50
CA ARG A 627 -22.15 -47.66 -17.19
C ARG A 627 -22.22 -47.15 -18.63
N LYS A 628 -21.16 -46.51 -19.13
CA LYS A 628 -20.83 -46.60 -20.56
C LYS A 628 -19.32 -46.67 -20.80
N ARG A 629 -18.98 -47.39 -21.88
CA ARG A 629 -17.67 -47.99 -22.14
C ARG A 629 -16.57 -46.97 -22.43
N VAL A 630 -15.35 -47.34 -22.02
CA VAL A 630 -14.10 -46.93 -22.67
C VAL A 630 -14.15 -47.30 -24.15
N GLY A 631 -13.90 -46.32 -25.03
CA GLY A 631 -13.55 -46.54 -26.42
C GLY A 631 -12.16 -45.97 -26.67
N ARG A 632 -11.15 -46.84 -26.86
CA ARG A 632 -9.88 -46.44 -27.48
C ARG A 632 -10.09 -46.35 -28.99
N GLY A 633 -9.53 -45.32 -29.61
CA GLY A 633 -9.44 -45.18 -31.06
C GLY A 633 -8.09 -44.56 -31.41
N ASP A 634 -7.25 -45.33 -32.11
CA ASP A 634 -5.95 -44.91 -32.61
C ASP A 634 -6.06 -44.12 -33.94
N GLY A 635 -4.98 -43.42 -34.29
CA GLY A 635 -4.67 -43.07 -35.68
C GLY A 635 -4.91 -41.61 -36.08
N GLY A 636 -3.87 -40.94 -36.60
CA GLY A 636 -3.96 -39.54 -37.05
C GLY A 636 -2.61 -38.92 -37.41
N GLN A 637 -1.90 -39.53 -38.37
CA GLN A 637 -0.59 -39.11 -38.85
C GLN A 637 -0.69 -37.84 -39.74
N GLY A 638 0.30 -36.95 -39.73
CA GLY A 638 0.25 -35.72 -40.54
C GLY A 638 1.51 -34.85 -40.49
N ASP A 639 2.52 -35.19 -41.31
CA ASP A 639 3.70 -34.36 -41.56
C ASP A 639 3.38 -33.13 -42.43
N GLY A 640 4.10 -32.02 -42.22
CA GLY A 640 3.91 -30.77 -42.98
C GLY A 640 5.15 -29.86 -42.97
N LYS A 641 6.01 -30.02 -43.97
CA LYS A 641 7.30 -29.31 -44.14
C LYS A 641 7.17 -27.78 -44.28
N ALA A 642 8.17 -27.06 -43.79
CA ALA A 642 8.65 -25.82 -44.41
C ALA A 642 10.15 -25.61 -44.12
N GLU A 643 10.98 -25.59 -45.16
CA GLU A 643 12.42 -25.26 -45.12
C GLU A 643 12.75 -24.40 -46.36
N HIS A 644 13.98 -23.84 -46.42
CA HIS A 644 14.55 -23.03 -47.52
C HIS A 644 14.07 -21.55 -47.58
N LEU A 645 14.89 -20.55 -47.96
CA LEU A 645 16.33 -20.56 -48.31
C LEU A 645 17.02 -19.21 -47.98
N ARG A 646 18.32 -19.12 -48.29
CA ARG A 646 19.28 -18.10 -47.83
C ARG A 646 19.60 -17.02 -48.89
N ARG A 647 20.07 -15.87 -48.40
CA ARG A 647 21.10 -14.94 -48.94
C ARG A 647 21.44 -14.95 -50.45
N ALA A 648 21.52 -13.74 -51.01
CA ALA A 648 22.46 -13.39 -52.08
C ALA A 648 23.33 -12.17 -51.67
N HIS A 649 24.52 -12.03 -52.26
CA HIS A 649 25.53 -10.99 -51.98
C HIS A 649 26.07 -10.41 -53.31
N GLY A 650 26.46 -9.13 -53.31
CA GLY A 650 27.18 -8.42 -54.40
C GLY A 650 26.76 -6.93 -54.40
N CYS A 651 27.62 -5.92 -54.17
CA CYS A 651 28.88 -5.49 -54.84
C CYS A 651 28.64 -5.01 -56.29
N TRP A 652 29.07 -3.83 -56.78
CA TRP A 652 29.74 -2.58 -56.31
C TRP A 652 29.07 -1.40 -57.11
N GLY A 653 29.25 -0.10 -56.88
CA GLY A 653 30.09 0.69 -55.98
C GLY A 653 29.93 2.22 -56.22
N ASP A 654 30.79 3.01 -55.55
CA ASP A 654 31.07 4.47 -55.66
C ASP A 654 29.98 5.56 -55.53
N GLY A 655 30.33 6.59 -54.71
CA GLY A 655 29.81 7.96 -54.86
C GLY A 655 29.37 8.69 -53.59
N GLY A 656 30.26 9.48 -52.97
CA GLY A 656 29.87 10.74 -52.31
C GLY A 656 29.54 10.76 -50.81
N ASP A 657 30.60 10.92 -50.00
CA ASP A 657 30.72 11.86 -48.87
C ASP A 657 29.43 12.50 -48.25
N LYS A 658 29.15 12.12 -46.99
CA LYS A 658 28.87 13.06 -45.86
C LYS A 658 28.67 12.33 -44.53
N GLY A 659 29.38 12.79 -43.49
CA GLY A 659 29.34 12.18 -42.16
C GLY A 659 28.02 12.40 -41.41
N VAL A 660 27.46 11.32 -40.83
CA VAL A 660 26.34 11.36 -39.87
C VAL A 660 26.75 10.63 -38.60
N SER A 661 26.71 11.33 -37.47
CA SER A 661 27.04 10.77 -36.15
C SER A 661 25.90 9.87 -35.63
N VAL A 662 26.20 8.59 -35.41
CA VAL A 662 25.23 7.59 -34.94
C VAL A 662 25.14 7.60 -33.41
N LYS A 663 23.97 7.93 -32.87
CA LYS A 663 23.67 7.76 -31.43
C LYS A 663 23.33 6.30 -31.12
N THR A 664 24.31 5.58 -30.58
CA THR A 664 24.15 4.18 -30.13
C THR A 664 23.30 4.08 -28.86
N THR A 665 22.09 3.52 -28.98
CA THR A 665 21.21 3.25 -27.83
C THR A 665 21.60 1.93 -27.15
N ARG A 666 22.37 1.97 -26.06
CA ARG A 666 22.66 0.79 -25.24
C ARG A 666 21.53 0.52 -24.23
N ARG A 667 20.92 -0.66 -24.37
CA ARG A 667 19.82 -1.16 -23.55
C ARG A 667 20.39 -1.93 -22.35
N ILE A 668 20.43 -1.33 -21.16
CA ILE A 668 20.87 -2.03 -19.94
C ILE A 668 19.72 -2.89 -19.40
N LYS A 669 20.03 -4.16 -19.14
CA LYS A 669 19.09 -5.18 -18.66
C LYS A 669 19.53 -5.62 -17.26
N MET A 670 19.07 -4.94 -16.21
CA MET A 670 19.35 -5.35 -14.83
C MET A 670 18.55 -6.61 -14.47
N MET A 671 19.26 -7.70 -14.19
CA MET A 671 18.75 -8.80 -13.38
C MET A 671 18.82 -8.37 -11.91
N ARG A 672 17.73 -8.55 -11.16
CA ARG A 672 17.77 -8.57 -9.70
C ARG A 672 18.22 -9.96 -9.23
N ARG A 673 19.10 -9.98 -8.23
CA ARG A 673 19.32 -11.13 -7.33
C ARG A 673 18.63 -10.83 -6.00
#